data_AF-A0AAD7NX14-F1
#
_entry.id   AF-A0AAD7NX14-F1
#
_cell.length_a   1.000
_cell.length_b   1.000
_cell.length_c   1.000
_cell.angle_alpha   90.00
_cell.angle_beta   90.00
_cell.angle_gamma   90.00
#
_symmetry.space_group_name_H-M   'P 1'
#
loop_
_entity.id
_entity.type
_entity.pdbx_description
1 polymer ?
#
loop_
_entity_poly.entity_id
_entity_poly.type
_entity_poly.pdbx_seq_one_letter_code
_entity_poly.pdbx_strand_id
1 'polypeptide(L)'
;MRLMDPDAWKVEQAPAIVEGVDLLKNHRVHSDLGTLDCGGRVAAHVVMGNTSYFITTNTHYVPRLPEVDPKQILIRRDIEKFCHLPAIPKAPTHPQDHLAVMWWNPTPDDFVCPASGMTLTRGLGRIRGARFSKFSVRTHALIKEYEQYVKSLPTGTKPPLLLPQLVQRLQLSLERLRMPSTYVRMVVGVTTVQREYLELTGLLRYMTKYRPRLDLIDPADTTQPDDCVGCFTDDPRIAQILWKVCLPCWLIRPLKAFTDECILKMVVPFAATDFLEMNPAAGFAPVLATDRLDDRLSLLHCTENTPWYRNPFEGHVASTAAAGGPGVGLAGGQSARAHSSRGASSSVSLRGRGSPYAAARTESKARKEKGPGPKLARDKFLPFDRPEMPTTISLWASALAAVDRSRPPSCGADLPQLYVMPEPALLASPDDPARRRMLYHHYTLLRYALMFRLGDGDEPHALLTTQQWRDIVQGKITKQGKAGSHAQARSASLEELLRPAFSACSMDDLTGFPVSPDAVPPLDVNRTKELLWELAEINFRYEFLVLDARASGLNRPDECRTCFASPRLIGMEFNESQRGFAARETDELLPHLLCMAGFMRDWSVPCERPKEIDNAKGRTQWSADSIHGLENAVTKYYTASFYELFGRAAVVPMRLDSSHTFSSAV
;
A
#
# COMPACT_ATOMS: atom_id res chain seq x y z
N MET A 1 -2.57 21.66 -20.69
CA MET A 1 -3.56 22.72 -21.01
C MET A 1 -3.30 23.88 -20.06
N ARG A 2 -3.02 25.10 -20.57
CA ARG A 2 -2.90 26.30 -19.72
C ARG A 2 -4.22 26.52 -18.99
N LEU A 3 -4.12 27.01 -17.75
CA LEU A 3 -5.20 27.56 -16.95
C LEU A 3 -6.15 28.34 -17.87
N MET A 4 -7.38 27.83 -18.06
CA MET A 4 -8.40 28.54 -18.82
C MET A 4 -9.43 29.07 -17.84
N ASP A 5 -9.61 30.38 -17.94
CA ASP A 5 -10.66 31.18 -17.33
C ASP A 5 -12.04 30.51 -17.55
N PRO A 6 -12.86 30.30 -16.49
CA PRO A 6 -14.22 29.76 -16.61
C PRO A 6 -15.09 30.53 -17.62
N ASP A 7 -14.81 31.81 -17.84
CA ASP A 7 -15.53 32.66 -18.80
C ASP A 7 -15.11 32.46 -20.27
N ALA A 8 -14.13 31.60 -20.55
CA ALA A 8 -13.63 31.32 -21.91
C ALA A 8 -14.52 30.36 -22.71
N TRP A 9 -15.51 29.71 -22.08
CA TRP A 9 -16.44 28.80 -22.74
C TRP A 9 -17.78 29.50 -22.99
N LYS A 10 -17.89 30.21 -24.10
CA LYS A 10 -19.19 30.68 -24.58
C LYS A 10 -19.81 29.65 -25.51
N VAL A 11 -20.91 29.05 -25.05
CA VAL A 11 -21.79 28.26 -25.89
C VAL A 11 -22.73 29.22 -26.61
N GLU A 12 -22.32 29.69 -27.79
CA GLU A 12 -23.16 30.50 -28.67
C GLU A 12 -23.79 29.60 -29.74
N GLN A 13 -25.04 29.88 -30.13
CA GLN A 13 -25.59 29.28 -31.35
C GLN A 13 -24.69 29.69 -32.52
N ALA A 14 -24.13 28.69 -33.21
CA ALA A 14 -23.26 28.94 -34.35
C ALA A 14 -24.00 29.82 -35.39
N PRO A 15 -23.44 30.98 -35.77
CA PRO A 15 -24.00 31.79 -36.84
C PRO A 15 -24.13 30.96 -38.12
N ALA A 16 -25.17 31.20 -38.93
CA ALA A 16 -25.31 30.54 -40.25
C ALA A 16 -24.07 30.74 -41.15
N ILE A 17 -23.31 31.81 -40.90
CA ILE A 17 -22.08 32.16 -41.60
C ILE A 17 -21.01 32.53 -40.56
N VAL A 18 -19.89 31.81 -40.54
CA VAL A 18 -18.72 32.14 -39.71
C VAL A 18 -17.52 32.36 -40.63
N GLU A 19 -16.87 33.52 -40.53
CA GLU A 19 -15.71 33.91 -41.36
C GLU A 19 -15.92 33.77 -42.89
N GLY A 20 -17.15 34.01 -43.37
CA GLY A 20 -17.49 33.92 -44.79
C GLY A 20 -17.81 32.52 -45.32
N VAL A 21 -17.76 31.50 -44.44
CA VAL A 21 -18.19 30.12 -44.75
C VAL A 21 -19.66 29.98 -44.38
N ASP A 22 -20.50 29.73 -45.38
CA ASP A 22 -21.93 29.40 -45.19
C ASP A 22 -22.05 27.94 -44.77
N LEU A 23 -22.32 27.72 -43.49
CA LEU A 23 -22.32 26.41 -42.84
C LEU A 23 -23.58 25.58 -43.17
N LEU A 24 -24.58 26.17 -43.85
CA LEU A 24 -25.90 25.57 -44.10
C LEU A 24 -26.21 25.34 -45.59
N LYS A 25 -25.26 25.61 -46.50
CA LYS A 25 -25.44 25.50 -47.96
C LYS A 25 -25.93 24.13 -48.47
N ASN A 26 -25.74 23.06 -47.70
CA ASN A 26 -26.13 21.69 -48.09
C ASN A 26 -27.34 21.12 -47.32
N HIS A 27 -28.25 21.96 -46.84
CA HIS A 27 -29.50 21.52 -46.23
C HIS A 27 -30.48 20.92 -47.26
N ARG A 28 -30.31 19.65 -47.65
CA ARG A 28 -31.44 18.84 -48.14
C ARG A 28 -32.16 18.22 -46.95
N VAL A 29 -33.02 19.01 -46.30
CA VAL A 29 -33.79 18.62 -45.10
C VAL A 29 -34.79 17.47 -45.36
N HIS A 30 -35.10 17.18 -46.62
CA HIS A 30 -36.22 16.29 -47.01
C HIS A 30 -35.83 15.04 -47.82
N SER A 31 -34.55 14.76 -48.04
CA SER A 31 -34.13 13.55 -48.75
C SER A 31 -33.79 12.42 -47.77
N ASP A 32 -34.48 11.29 -47.89
CA ASP A 32 -34.09 10.05 -47.23
C ASP A 32 -32.71 9.61 -47.75
N LEU A 33 -31.73 9.51 -46.84
CA LEU A 33 -30.34 9.24 -47.16
C LEU A 33 -30.12 7.74 -47.37
N GLY A 34 -30.36 7.28 -48.60
CA GLY A 34 -29.94 5.96 -49.07
C GLY A 34 -28.41 5.77 -49.06
N THR A 35 -28.00 4.51 -49.02
CA THR A 35 -26.61 4.04 -49.05
C THR A 35 -25.84 4.59 -50.26
N LEU A 36 -24.65 5.14 -50.01
CA LEU A 36 -23.67 5.72 -50.95
C LEU A 36 -23.79 7.23 -51.14
N ASP A 37 -23.31 7.98 -50.16
CA ASP A 37 -22.74 9.31 -50.42
C ASP A 37 -21.44 9.46 -49.63
N CYS A 38 -20.32 9.53 -50.35
CA CYS A 38 -18.94 9.39 -49.86
C CYS A 38 -18.29 10.73 -49.44
N GLY A 39 -19.10 11.72 -49.07
CA GLY A 39 -18.64 13.04 -48.59
C GLY A 39 -18.56 13.10 -47.06
N GLY A 40 -17.41 13.52 -46.51
CA GLY A 40 -17.14 13.57 -45.08
C GLY A 40 -18.20 14.32 -44.25
N ARG A 41 -18.49 13.81 -43.04
CA ARG A 41 -19.61 14.22 -42.18
C ARG A 41 -19.11 14.91 -40.89
N VAL A 42 -19.64 16.10 -40.57
CA VAL A 42 -19.30 16.89 -39.36
C VAL A 42 -20.44 16.86 -38.33
N ALA A 43 -20.12 16.79 -37.03
CA ALA A 43 -21.08 16.54 -35.94
C ALA A 43 -21.18 17.63 -34.86
N ALA A 44 -20.17 18.48 -34.60
CA ALA A 44 -20.27 19.55 -33.59
C ALA A 44 -19.38 20.78 -33.89
N HIS A 45 -19.73 21.94 -33.32
CA HIS A 45 -18.92 23.19 -33.33
C HIS A 45 -18.49 23.53 -31.91
N VAL A 46 -17.22 23.85 -31.71
CA VAL A 46 -16.63 24.26 -30.42
C VAL A 46 -15.76 25.48 -30.66
N VAL A 47 -15.97 26.57 -29.92
CA VAL A 47 -15.09 27.73 -29.96
C VAL A 47 -14.10 27.62 -28.81
N MET A 48 -12.80 27.66 -29.09
CA MET A 48 -11.75 27.75 -28.07
C MET A 48 -10.91 29.02 -28.30
N GLY A 49 -10.99 29.96 -27.36
CA GLY A 49 -10.41 31.30 -27.55
C GLY A 49 -11.10 32.04 -28.71
N ASN A 50 -10.31 32.62 -29.62
CA ASN A 50 -10.83 33.23 -30.87
C ASN A 50 -10.91 32.26 -32.05
N THR A 51 -10.74 30.95 -31.84
CA THR A 51 -10.67 29.97 -32.93
C THR A 51 -11.87 29.03 -32.88
N SER A 52 -12.58 28.91 -34.01
CA SER A 52 -13.65 27.93 -34.20
C SER A 52 -13.10 26.57 -34.61
N TYR A 53 -13.53 25.52 -33.91
CA TYR A 53 -13.22 24.12 -34.17
C TYR A 53 -14.50 23.36 -34.50
N PHE A 54 -14.37 22.32 -35.33
CA PHE A 54 -15.47 21.40 -35.60
C PHE A 54 -15.04 19.97 -35.28
N ILE A 55 -15.96 19.18 -34.75
CA ILE A 55 -15.79 17.76 -34.43
C ILE A 55 -16.52 16.96 -35.50
N THR A 56 -15.79 16.11 -36.21
CA THR A 56 -16.36 15.22 -37.24
C THR A 56 -16.54 13.81 -36.71
N THR A 57 -17.64 13.14 -37.07
CA THR A 57 -17.87 11.70 -36.78
C THR A 57 -18.19 10.97 -38.07
N ASN A 58 -17.57 9.81 -38.30
CA ASN A 58 -17.82 9.00 -39.48
C ASN A 58 -19.20 8.29 -39.38
N THR A 59 -20.17 8.82 -40.12
CA THR A 59 -21.37 8.20 -40.72
C THR A 59 -22.25 7.22 -39.89
N HIS A 60 -23.50 7.65 -39.64
CA HIS A 60 -24.71 6.91 -39.23
C HIS A 60 -24.93 6.54 -37.77
N TYR A 61 -23.90 6.54 -36.94
CA TYR A 61 -24.04 6.26 -35.51
C TYR A 61 -23.36 7.36 -34.75
N VAL A 62 -24.10 8.38 -34.34
CA VAL A 62 -23.66 9.27 -33.27
C VAL A 62 -23.61 8.37 -32.03
N PRO A 63 -22.44 7.96 -31.50
CA PRO A 63 -22.46 7.56 -30.10
C PRO A 63 -22.94 8.82 -29.39
N ARG A 64 -24.03 8.72 -28.63
CA ARG A 64 -24.44 9.79 -27.69
C ARG A 64 -23.15 10.39 -27.13
N LEU A 65 -22.97 11.71 -27.26
CA LEU A 65 -22.01 12.41 -26.40
C LEU A 65 -22.26 11.83 -25.02
N PRO A 66 -21.30 11.11 -24.42
CA PRO A 66 -21.57 10.40 -23.19
C PRO A 66 -22.12 11.43 -22.20
N GLU A 67 -23.17 11.08 -21.45
CA GLU A 67 -23.45 11.80 -20.21
C GLU A 67 -22.17 11.70 -19.41
N VAL A 68 -21.40 12.79 -19.36
CA VAL A 68 -20.04 12.73 -18.87
C VAL A 68 -20.09 12.74 -17.36
N ASP A 69 -19.97 11.55 -16.79
CA ASP A 69 -19.50 11.39 -15.42
C ASP A 69 -18.15 12.12 -15.31
N PRO A 70 -17.98 13.06 -14.36
CA PRO A 70 -16.75 13.82 -14.13
C PRO A 70 -15.49 12.94 -14.06
N LYS A 71 -15.63 11.66 -13.70
CA LYS A 71 -14.54 10.67 -13.66
C LYS A 71 -13.92 10.33 -15.03
N GLN A 72 -14.59 10.64 -16.15
CA GLN A 72 -14.18 10.19 -17.49
C GLN A 72 -13.37 11.24 -18.31
N ILE A 73 -13.07 12.41 -17.73
CA ILE A 73 -12.56 13.58 -18.48
C ILE A 73 -11.03 13.56 -18.71
N LEU A 74 -10.26 12.77 -17.95
CA LEU A 74 -8.79 12.84 -18.00
C LEU A 74 -8.10 12.07 -19.13
N ILE A 75 -8.83 11.31 -19.96
CA ILE A 75 -8.26 10.19 -20.73
C ILE A 75 -8.37 10.36 -22.26
N ARG A 76 -8.90 11.48 -22.77
CA ARG A 76 -9.46 11.49 -24.14
C ARG A 76 -8.58 12.04 -25.26
N ARG A 77 -7.27 12.20 -25.07
CA ARG A 77 -6.34 12.51 -26.18
C ARG A 77 -5.56 11.25 -26.54
N ASP A 78 -5.49 10.92 -27.83
CA ASP A 78 -4.63 9.82 -28.26
C ASP A 78 -3.17 10.13 -27.93
N ILE A 79 -2.53 9.20 -27.24
CA ILE A 79 -1.11 9.19 -26.96
C ILE A 79 -0.67 7.81 -27.41
N GLU A 80 0.24 7.74 -28.39
CA GLU A 80 0.76 6.46 -28.92
C GLU A 80 1.24 5.50 -27.80
N LYS A 81 1.70 6.05 -26.67
CA LYS A 81 2.11 5.31 -25.46
C LYS A 81 0.96 4.68 -24.66
N PHE A 82 -0.27 5.18 -24.80
CA PHE A 82 -1.45 4.76 -24.03
C PHE A 82 -2.66 4.45 -24.93
N CYS A 83 -2.40 3.78 -26.06
CA CYS A 83 -3.40 3.41 -27.05
C CYS A 83 -4.56 2.53 -26.54
N HIS A 84 -4.47 1.97 -25.33
CA HIS A 84 -5.54 1.19 -24.70
C HIS A 84 -6.63 2.04 -24.04
N LEU A 85 -6.34 3.29 -23.71
CA LEU A 85 -7.26 4.19 -23.02
C LEU A 85 -8.62 4.39 -23.73
N PRO A 86 -8.70 4.51 -25.07
CA PRO A 86 -9.98 4.59 -25.78
C PRO A 86 -10.83 3.31 -25.64
N ALA A 87 -10.22 2.17 -25.32
CA ALA A 87 -10.88 0.88 -25.17
C ALA A 87 -11.54 0.68 -23.80
N ILE A 88 -11.40 1.63 -22.86
CA ILE A 88 -12.07 1.57 -21.55
C ILE A 88 -13.60 1.51 -21.76
N PRO A 89 -14.32 0.59 -21.10
CA PRO A 89 -15.78 0.50 -21.22
C PRO A 89 -16.47 1.80 -20.76
N LYS A 90 -17.66 2.08 -21.30
CA LYS A 90 -18.52 3.15 -20.76
C LYS A 90 -19.21 2.69 -19.48
N ALA A 91 -19.71 3.67 -18.72
CA ALA A 91 -20.63 3.39 -17.62
C ALA A 91 -21.86 2.65 -18.17
N PRO A 92 -22.27 1.53 -17.54
CA PRO A 92 -23.46 0.82 -17.96
C PRO A 92 -24.70 1.70 -17.76
N THR A 93 -25.64 1.62 -18.69
CA THR A 93 -26.90 2.37 -18.64
C THR A 93 -27.87 1.85 -17.59
N HIS A 94 -27.76 0.56 -17.23
CA HIS A 94 -28.62 -0.10 -16.26
C HIS A 94 -27.97 -0.13 -14.86
N PRO A 95 -28.62 0.41 -13.81
CA PRO A 95 -28.08 0.40 -12.44
C PRO A 95 -27.86 -0.99 -11.83
N GLN A 96 -28.54 -2.01 -12.36
CA GLN A 96 -28.38 -3.41 -11.94
C GLN A 96 -27.26 -4.13 -12.70
N ASP A 97 -26.62 -3.46 -13.65
CA ASP A 97 -25.45 -4.01 -14.32
C ASP A 97 -24.37 -4.32 -13.29
N HIS A 98 -23.75 -5.47 -13.49
CA HIS A 98 -22.77 -5.97 -12.58
C HIS A 98 -21.45 -5.18 -12.56
N LEU A 99 -21.18 -4.40 -13.61
CA LEU A 99 -20.09 -3.44 -13.73
C LEU A 99 -20.45 -2.07 -13.14
N ALA A 100 -21.71 -1.81 -12.77
CA ALA A 100 -22.14 -0.50 -12.24
C ALA A 100 -21.36 -0.09 -10.97
N VAL A 101 -20.83 -1.06 -10.21
CA VAL A 101 -19.95 -0.79 -9.06
C VAL A 101 -18.68 -0.02 -9.43
N MET A 102 -18.22 -0.11 -10.69
CA MET A 102 -17.03 0.59 -11.16
C MET A 102 -17.24 2.08 -11.46
N TRP A 103 -18.49 2.53 -11.51
CA TRP A 103 -18.88 3.96 -11.63
C TRP A 103 -19.61 4.48 -10.39
N TRP A 104 -19.78 3.65 -9.38
CA TRP A 104 -20.48 4.00 -8.15
C TRP A 104 -19.65 4.96 -7.28
N ASN A 105 -20.34 5.87 -6.57
CA ASN A 105 -19.74 6.80 -5.62
C ASN A 105 -20.11 6.38 -4.18
N PRO A 106 -19.12 6.23 -3.27
CA PRO A 106 -19.40 5.89 -1.88
C PRO A 106 -20.15 7.00 -1.14
N THR A 107 -21.10 6.61 -0.31
CA THR A 107 -21.80 7.52 0.62
C THR A 107 -21.35 7.24 2.06
N PRO A 108 -21.61 8.15 3.02
CA PRO A 108 -21.33 7.88 4.43
C PRO A 108 -21.98 6.59 4.95
N ASP A 109 -23.13 6.17 4.41
CA ASP A 109 -23.80 4.92 4.80
C ASP A 109 -22.99 3.67 4.43
N ASP A 110 -22.10 3.77 3.45
CA ASP A 110 -21.23 2.65 3.04
C ASP A 110 -19.98 2.53 3.93
N PHE A 111 -19.79 3.43 4.89
CA PHE A 111 -18.69 3.43 5.85
C PHE A 111 -19.13 2.89 7.20
N VAL A 112 -18.58 1.75 7.59
CA VAL A 112 -18.94 1.02 8.81
C VAL A 112 -17.83 1.20 9.85
N CYS A 113 -18.11 1.97 10.89
CA CYS A 113 -17.23 2.08 12.06
C CYS A 113 -17.43 0.88 12.99
N PRO A 114 -16.40 0.42 13.72
CA PRO A 114 -16.55 -0.59 14.76
C PRO A 114 -17.52 -0.12 15.85
N ALA A 115 -18.22 -1.06 16.48
CA ALA A 115 -19.15 -0.75 17.57
C ALA A 115 -18.45 0.00 18.72
N SER A 116 -19.18 0.91 19.36
CA SER A 116 -18.72 1.67 20.53
C SER A 116 -18.23 0.74 21.63
N GLY A 117 -17.00 0.96 22.11
CA GLY A 117 -16.33 0.15 23.13
C GLY A 117 -15.39 -0.94 22.59
N MET A 118 -15.38 -1.20 21.27
CA MET A 118 -14.40 -2.10 20.65
C MET A 118 -13.09 -1.41 20.24
N THR A 119 -13.12 -0.09 20.07
CA THR A 119 -11.97 0.74 19.69
C THR A 119 -12.11 2.14 20.29
N LEU A 120 -10.98 2.84 20.48
CA LEU A 120 -10.96 4.27 20.80
C LEU A 120 -11.17 5.15 19.55
N THR A 121 -11.01 4.59 18.36
CA THR A 121 -11.12 5.34 17.10
C THR A 121 -12.58 5.71 16.82
N ARG A 122 -12.84 6.99 16.52
CA ARG A 122 -14.17 7.48 16.10
C ARG A 122 -14.24 7.77 14.59
N GLY A 123 -13.08 7.95 13.95
CA GLY A 123 -12.96 8.28 12.54
C GLY A 123 -12.54 7.13 11.62
N LEU A 124 -12.24 5.95 12.16
CA LEU A 124 -11.84 4.78 11.37
C LEU A 124 -12.97 3.78 11.21
N GLY A 125 -13.10 3.28 9.98
CA GLY A 125 -14.11 2.32 9.59
C GLY A 125 -13.68 1.57 8.33
N ARG A 126 -14.55 0.69 7.88
CA ARG A 126 -14.36 -0.12 6.66
C ARG A 126 -15.47 0.17 5.67
N ILE A 127 -15.19 -0.07 4.40
CA ILE A 127 -16.27 -0.19 3.42
C ILE A 127 -17.20 -1.33 3.83
N ARG A 128 -18.51 -1.10 3.71
CA ARG A 128 -19.54 -2.10 4.01
C ARG A 128 -19.25 -3.40 3.26
N GLY A 129 -19.26 -4.53 3.97
CA GLY A 129 -18.85 -5.83 3.42
C GLY A 129 -19.57 -6.20 2.12
N ALA A 130 -20.89 -5.96 2.02
CA ALA A 130 -21.65 -6.22 0.81
C ALA A 130 -21.17 -5.41 -0.42
N ARG A 131 -20.64 -4.19 -0.21
CA ARG A 131 -20.05 -3.37 -1.28
C ARG A 131 -18.66 -3.88 -1.64
N PHE A 132 -17.82 -4.15 -0.64
CA PHE A 132 -16.49 -4.72 -0.85
C PHE A 132 -16.54 -6.01 -1.67
N SER A 133 -17.48 -6.91 -1.35
CA SER A 133 -17.65 -8.17 -2.08
C SER A 133 -17.93 -7.96 -3.57
N LYS A 134 -18.64 -6.89 -3.96
CA LYS A 134 -18.87 -6.57 -5.38
C LYS A 134 -17.56 -6.20 -6.10
N PHE A 135 -16.71 -5.38 -5.48
CA PHE A 135 -15.37 -5.06 -6.02
C PHE A 135 -14.50 -6.30 -6.09
N SER A 136 -14.49 -7.10 -5.02
CA SER A 136 -13.68 -8.32 -4.94
C SER A 136 -14.04 -9.30 -6.05
N VAL A 137 -15.32 -9.66 -6.19
CA VAL A 137 -15.78 -10.60 -7.24
C VAL A 137 -15.38 -10.14 -8.63
N ARG A 138 -15.55 -8.84 -8.94
CA ARG A 138 -15.23 -8.27 -10.26
C ARG A 138 -13.73 -8.28 -10.53
N THR A 139 -12.94 -7.88 -9.53
CA THR A 139 -11.48 -7.87 -9.62
C THR A 139 -10.93 -9.28 -9.87
N HIS A 140 -11.40 -10.28 -9.12
CA HIS A 140 -10.98 -11.66 -9.32
C HIS A 140 -11.36 -12.21 -10.71
N ALA A 141 -12.54 -11.85 -11.21
CA ALA A 141 -12.94 -12.22 -12.57
C ALA A 141 -12.00 -11.64 -13.63
N LEU A 142 -11.65 -10.34 -13.53
CA LEU A 142 -10.75 -9.67 -14.47
C LEU A 142 -9.32 -10.23 -14.41
N ILE A 143 -8.82 -10.56 -13.20
CA ILE A 143 -7.52 -11.21 -13.03
C ILE A 143 -7.52 -12.59 -13.71
N LYS A 144 -8.61 -13.36 -13.59
CA LYS A 144 -8.75 -14.64 -14.27
C LYS A 144 -8.76 -14.49 -15.79
N GLU A 145 -9.38 -13.44 -16.33
CA GLU A 145 -9.32 -13.12 -17.76
C GLU A 145 -7.89 -12.79 -18.20
N TYR A 146 -7.13 -12.03 -17.41
CA TYR A 146 -5.71 -11.80 -17.65
C TYR A 146 -4.91 -13.12 -17.68
N GLU A 147 -5.12 -14.01 -16.70
CA GLU A 147 -4.44 -15.31 -16.66
C GLU A 147 -4.76 -16.17 -17.89
N GLN A 148 -6.01 -16.15 -18.35
CA GLN A 148 -6.42 -16.84 -19.58
C GLN A 148 -5.72 -16.24 -20.80
N TYR A 149 -5.63 -14.91 -20.89
CA TYR A 149 -4.90 -14.23 -21.95
C TYR A 149 -3.41 -14.64 -21.95
N VAL A 150 -2.74 -14.62 -20.80
CA VAL A 150 -1.34 -15.04 -20.71
C VAL A 150 -1.15 -16.50 -21.15
N LYS A 151 -2.07 -17.40 -20.80
CA LYS A 151 -2.05 -18.80 -21.25
C LYS A 151 -2.29 -18.96 -22.75
N SER A 152 -3.00 -18.02 -23.39
CA SER A 152 -3.24 -18.03 -24.83
C SER A 152 -2.05 -17.54 -25.66
N LEU A 153 -1.06 -16.91 -25.02
CA LEU A 153 0.13 -16.42 -25.71
C LEU A 153 1.03 -17.58 -26.19
N PRO A 154 1.72 -17.43 -27.34
CA PRO A 154 2.68 -18.43 -27.80
C PRO A 154 3.80 -18.65 -26.76
N THR A 155 4.23 -19.91 -26.60
CA THR A 155 5.26 -20.30 -25.63
C THR A 155 6.50 -19.40 -25.70
N GLY A 156 6.91 -18.82 -24.57
CA GLY A 156 8.05 -17.92 -24.47
C GLY A 156 7.75 -16.44 -24.72
N THR A 157 6.54 -16.11 -25.19
CA THR A 157 6.09 -14.72 -25.34
C THR A 157 5.70 -14.15 -23.99
N LYS A 158 6.26 -13.00 -23.62
CA LYS A 158 5.89 -12.28 -22.39
C LYS A 158 4.75 -11.31 -22.68
N PRO A 159 3.78 -11.15 -21.76
CA PRO A 159 2.78 -10.09 -21.89
C PRO A 159 3.46 -8.70 -21.83
N PRO A 160 2.85 -7.66 -22.43
CA PRO A 160 3.28 -6.27 -22.26
C PRO A 160 3.48 -5.93 -20.78
N LEU A 161 4.59 -5.25 -20.43
CA LEU A 161 5.00 -4.99 -19.04
C LEU A 161 3.92 -4.30 -18.19
N LEU A 162 3.09 -3.46 -18.80
CA LEU A 162 2.03 -2.73 -18.10
C LEU A 162 0.90 -3.64 -17.58
N LEU A 163 0.60 -4.76 -18.26
CA LEU A 163 -0.44 -5.70 -17.82
C LEU A 163 -0.16 -6.31 -16.43
N PRO A 164 0.97 -7.01 -16.20
CA PRO A 164 1.29 -7.57 -14.89
C PRO A 164 1.41 -6.48 -13.82
N GLN A 165 1.89 -5.27 -14.18
CA GLN A 165 1.94 -4.14 -13.26
C GLN A 165 0.55 -3.68 -12.81
N LEU A 166 -0.41 -3.53 -13.74
CA LEU A 166 -1.79 -3.15 -13.42
C LEU A 166 -2.52 -4.24 -12.63
N VAL A 167 -2.28 -5.52 -12.92
CA VAL A 167 -2.80 -6.65 -12.14
C VAL A 167 -2.32 -6.59 -10.69
N GLN A 168 -1.01 -6.40 -10.49
CA GLN A 168 -0.41 -6.29 -9.17
C GLN A 168 -0.98 -5.09 -8.41
N ARG A 169 -1.04 -3.93 -9.06
CA ARG A 169 -1.60 -2.69 -8.49
C ARG A 169 -3.06 -2.87 -8.07
N LEU A 170 -3.90 -3.41 -8.96
CA LEU A 170 -5.32 -3.67 -8.69
C LEU A 170 -5.52 -4.61 -7.48
N GLN A 171 -4.74 -5.69 -7.41
CA GLN A 171 -4.76 -6.59 -6.25
C GLN A 171 -4.41 -5.84 -4.96
N LEU A 172 -3.35 -5.04 -4.98
CA LEU A 172 -2.92 -4.28 -3.81
C LEU A 172 -3.94 -3.23 -3.39
N SER A 173 -4.53 -2.51 -4.33
CA SER A 173 -5.55 -1.49 -4.06
C SER A 173 -6.82 -2.11 -3.49
N LEU A 174 -7.23 -3.29 -3.99
CA LEU A 174 -8.36 -4.02 -3.43
C LEU A 174 -8.08 -4.44 -1.98
N GLU A 175 -6.88 -4.94 -1.70
CA GLU A 175 -6.48 -5.31 -0.34
C GLU A 175 -6.45 -4.11 0.60
N ARG A 176 -5.96 -2.96 0.13
CA ARG A 176 -5.98 -1.70 0.89
C ARG A 176 -7.39 -1.24 1.21
N LEU A 177 -8.31 -1.35 0.24
CA LEU A 177 -9.70 -0.92 0.41
C LEU A 177 -10.42 -1.69 1.53
N ARG A 178 -9.98 -2.91 1.85
CA ARG A 178 -10.54 -3.71 2.95
C ARG A 178 -10.12 -3.20 4.34
N MET A 179 -8.99 -2.51 4.43
CA MET A 179 -8.39 -2.13 5.69
C MET A 179 -9.18 -0.98 6.37
N PRO A 180 -9.20 -0.93 7.72
CA PRO A 180 -9.75 0.22 8.40
C PRO A 180 -9.02 1.50 7.99
N SER A 181 -9.79 2.51 7.58
CA SER A 181 -9.28 3.80 7.15
C SER A 181 -10.28 4.91 7.49
N THR A 182 -9.93 6.17 7.26
CA THR A 182 -10.90 7.27 7.34
C THR A 182 -11.87 7.20 6.16
N TYR A 183 -13.04 7.80 6.28
CA TYR A 183 -14.01 7.86 5.18
C TYR A 183 -13.39 8.42 3.88
N VAL A 184 -12.62 9.51 3.99
CA VAL A 184 -11.94 10.14 2.85
C VAL A 184 -10.95 9.17 2.19
N ARG A 185 -10.15 8.44 2.98
CA ARG A 185 -9.22 7.44 2.44
C ARG A 185 -9.92 6.24 1.83
N MET A 186 -11.05 5.81 2.40
CA MET A 186 -11.89 4.79 1.78
C MET A 186 -12.40 5.25 0.41
N VAL A 187 -12.87 6.50 0.27
CA VAL A 187 -13.31 7.07 -1.02
C VAL A 187 -12.17 7.09 -2.05
N VAL A 188 -10.97 7.50 -1.63
CA VAL A 188 -9.77 7.43 -2.47
C VAL A 188 -9.46 5.99 -2.87
N GLY A 189 -9.49 5.04 -1.92
CA GLY A 189 -9.28 3.62 -2.18
C GLY A 189 -10.26 3.03 -3.18
N VAL A 190 -11.56 3.36 -3.07
CA VAL A 190 -12.58 2.97 -4.06
C VAL A 190 -12.22 3.51 -5.43
N THR A 191 -11.88 4.80 -5.52
CA THR A 191 -11.55 5.46 -6.78
C THR A 191 -10.30 4.84 -7.43
N THR A 192 -9.28 4.50 -6.63
CA THR A 192 -8.07 3.81 -7.10
C THR A 192 -8.41 2.43 -7.68
N VAL A 193 -9.19 1.61 -6.97
CA VAL A 193 -9.63 0.29 -7.47
C VAL A 193 -10.43 0.44 -8.76
N GLN A 194 -11.37 1.38 -8.82
CA GLN A 194 -12.16 1.66 -10.03
C GLN A 194 -11.26 2.03 -11.21
N ARG A 195 -10.32 2.96 -11.02
CA ARG A 195 -9.40 3.39 -12.06
C ARG A 195 -8.53 2.24 -12.58
N GLU A 196 -7.88 1.51 -11.69
CA GLU A 196 -6.99 0.40 -12.05
C GLU A 196 -7.76 -0.73 -12.73
N TYR A 197 -8.98 -1.02 -12.25
CA TYR A 197 -9.86 -1.99 -12.89
C TYR A 197 -10.22 -1.57 -14.32
N LEU A 198 -10.65 -0.32 -14.51
CA LEU A 198 -11.06 0.20 -15.81
C LEU A 198 -9.90 0.27 -16.80
N GLU A 199 -8.72 0.69 -16.33
CA GLU A 199 -7.51 0.72 -17.16
C GLU A 199 -7.05 -0.68 -17.56
N LEU A 200 -7.00 -1.62 -16.60
CA LEU A 200 -6.69 -3.04 -16.90
C LEU A 200 -7.70 -3.63 -17.87
N THR A 201 -8.99 -3.34 -17.71
CA THR A 201 -10.05 -3.76 -18.63
C THR A 201 -9.81 -3.21 -20.04
N GLY A 202 -9.51 -1.91 -20.16
CA GLY A 202 -9.20 -1.27 -21.42
C GLY A 202 -7.98 -1.88 -22.10
N LEU A 203 -6.91 -2.13 -21.35
CA LEU A 203 -5.69 -2.75 -21.85
C LEU A 203 -5.89 -4.20 -22.28
N LEU A 204 -6.61 -5.01 -21.50
CA LEU A 204 -6.94 -6.37 -21.90
C LEU A 204 -7.78 -6.38 -23.18
N ARG A 205 -8.85 -5.57 -23.26
CA ARG A 205 -9.66 -5.44 -24.48
C ARG A 205 -8.83 -4.97 -25.67
N TYR A 206 -7.91 -4.05 -25.45
CA TYR A 206 -6.97 -3.61 -26.49
C TYR A 206 -6.14 -4.77 -27.02
N MET A 207 -5.53 -5.55 -26.13
CA MET A 207 -4.69 -6.67 -26.53
C MET A 207 -5.46 -7.83 -27.15
N THR A 208 -6.67 -8.13 -26.68
CA THR A 208 -7.44 -9.32 -27.12
C THR A 208 -8.39 -9.05 -28.28
N LYS A 209 -8.81 -7.80 -28.51
CA LYS A 209 -9.81 -7.46 -29.52
C LYS A 209 -9.29 -6.44 -30.55
N TYR A 210 -8.73 -5.32 -30.10
CA TYR A 210 -8.37 -4.23 -31.01
C TYR A 210 -7.02 -4.43 -31.70
N ARG A 211 -6.04 -5.01 -31.00
CA ARG A 211 -4.73 -5.34 -31.58
C ARG A 211 -4.83 -6.39 -32.70
N PRO A 212 -5.57 -7.51 -32.54
CA PRO A 212 -5.82 -8.46 -33.64
C PRO A 212 -6.50 -7.83 -34.87
N ARG A 213 -7.43 -6.87 -34.66
CA ARG A 213 -8.04 -6.10 -35.75
C ARG A 213 -7.03 -5.21 -36.48
N LEU A 214 -6.13 -4.55 -35.75
CA LEU A 214 -5.07 -3.72 -36.33
C LEU A 214 -4.09 -4.55 -37.17
N ASP A 215 -3.74 -5.74 -36.66
CA ASP A 215 -2.81 -6.65 -37.35
C ASP A 215 -3.49 -7.43 -38.49
N LEU A 216 -4.77 -7.15 -38.79
CA LEU A 216 -5.59 -7.80 -39.82
C LEU A 216 -5.76 -9.32 -39.63
N ILE A 217 -5.56 -9.80 -38.41
CA ILE A 217 -5.69 -11.21 -38.03
C ILE A 217 -7.18 -11.55 -37.81
N ASP A 218 -7.92 -10.63 -37.21
CA ASP A 218 -9.35 -10.75 -36.91
C ASP A 218 -10.04 -9.43 -37.30
N PRO A 219 -10.30 -9.20 -38.60
CA PRO A 219 -10.88 -7.93 -39.06
C PRO A 219 -12.29 -7.75 -38.48
N ALA A 220 -12.69 -6.50 -38.24
CA ALA A 220 -14.00 -6.24 -37.68
C ALA A 220 -15.12 -6.61 -38.66
N ASP A 221 -16.05 -7.45 -38.22
CA ASP A 221 -17.25 -7.87 -38.99
C ASP A 221 -18.31 -6.77 -39.13
N THR A 222 -18.14 -5.65 -38.45
CA THR A 222 -19.14 -4.57 -38.36
C THR A 222 -18.52 -3.21 -38.56
N THR A 223 -19.32 -2.29 -39.11
CA THR A 223 -18.99 -0.87 -39.18
C THR A 223 -19.46 -0.09 -37.95
N GLN A 224 -20.15 -0.75 -37.01
CA GLN A 224 -20.63 -0.10 -35.79
C GLN A 224 -19.49 0.07 -34.77
N PRO A 225 -19.39 1.26 -34.15
CA PRO A 225 -18.40 1.50 -33.10
C PRO A 225 -18.75 0.67 -31.85
N ASP A 226 -17.73 0.14 -31.20
CA ASP A 226 -17.88 -0.61 -29.95
C ASP A 226 -18.31 0.30 -28.78
N ASP A 227 -18.92 -0.30 -27.76
CA ASP A 227 -19.32 0.42 -26.55
C ASP A 227 -18.13 0.63 -25.58
N CYS A 228 -17.36 1.68 -25.86
CA CYS A 228 -16.24 2.15 -25.05
C CYS A 228 -16.12 3.67 -25.11
N VAL A 229 -15.31 4.25 -24.22
CA VAL A 229 -15.19 5.71 -24.07
C VAL A 229 -14.71 6.41 -25.35
N GLY A 230 -13.88 5.75 -26.15
CA GLY A 230 -13.30 6.31 -27.37
C GLY A 230 -12.29 7.44 -27.10
N CYS A 231 -11.88 8.15 -28.15
CA CYS A 231 -10.95 9.27 -28.00
C CYS A 231 -11.13 10.40 -29.01
N PHE A 232 -10.66 11.59 -28.65
CA PHE A 232 -10.50 12.70 -29.57
C PHE A 232 -9.09 12.71 -30.15
N THR A 233 -8.99 13.00 -31.44
CA THR A 233 -7.71 13.18 -32.14
C THR A 233 -7.81 14.32 -33.12
N ASP A 234 -6.72 15.02 -33.39
CA ASP A 234 -6.58 16.00 -34.46
C ASP A 234 -5.84 15.41 -35.68
N ASP A 235 -5.35 14.16 -35.60
CA ASP A 235 -4.68 13.45 -36.68
C ASP A 235 -5.67 12.56 -37.46
N PRO A 236 -5.94 12.87 -38.76
CA PRO A 236 -6.82 12.06 -39.60
C PRO A 236 -6.36 10.60 -39.74
N ARG A 237 -5.05 10.33 -39.68
CA ARG A 237 -4.49 8.97 -39.81
C ARG A 237 -4.89 8.12 -38.62
N ILE A 238 -4.76 8.67 -37.42
CA ILE A 238 -5.20 8.03 -36.17
C ILE A 238 -6.71 7.78 -36.20
N ALA A 239 -7.50 8.77 -36.61
CA ALA A 239 -8.95 8.61 -36.72
C ALA A 239 -9.32 7.44 -37.67
N GLN A 240 -8.64 7.31 -38.80
CA GLN A 240 -8.84 6.18 -39.72
C GLN A 240 -8.45 4.84 -39.10
N ILE A 241 -7.34 4.77 -38.36
CA ILE A 241 -6.90 3.55 -37.68
C ILE A 241 -7.94 3.10 -36.65
N LEU A 242 -8.39 4.00 -35.78
CA LEU A 242 -9.39 3.73 -34.75
C LEU A 242 -10.73 3.31 -35.35
N TRP A 243 -11.15 3.98 -36.42
CA TRP A 243 -12.36 3.64 -37.16
C TRP A 243 -12.30 2.22 -37.74
N LYS A 244 -11.17 1.84 -38.36
CA LYS A 244 -10.98 0.48 -38.92
C LYS A 244 -11.10 -0.63 -37.89
N VAL A 245 -10.81 -0.34 -36.63
CA VAL A 245 -10.90 -1.34 -35.54
C VAL A 245 -12.14 -1.18 -34.68
N CYS A 246 -13.09 -0.35 -35.11
CA CYS A 246 -14.35 -0.03 -34.44
C CYS A 246 -14.18 0.61 -33.05
N LEU A 247 -13.07 1.33 -32.81
CA LEU A 247 -12.95 2.20 -31.65
C LEU A 247 -13.65 3.54 -31.94
N PRO A 248 -14.55 4.01 -31.07
CA PRO A 248 -15.16 5.33 -31.22
C PRO A 248 -14.07 6.40 -31.22
N CYS A 249 -14.08 7.26 -32.24
CA CYS A 249 -13.17 8.38 -32.32
C CYS A 249 -13.87 9.64 -32.82
N TRP A 250 -13.33 10.79 -32.41
CA TRP A 250 -13.81 12.11 -32.78
C TRP A 250 -12.64 12.92 -33.33
N LEU A 251 -12.66 13.19 -34.63
CA LEU A 251 -11.62 13.98 -35.29
C LEU A 251 -11.93 15.47 -35.13
N ILE A 252 -11.03 16.19 -34.45
CA ILE A 252 -11.08 17.63 -34.21
C ILE A 252 -10.30 18.32 -35.33
N ARG A 253 -10.93 19.25 -36.05
CA ARG A 253 -10.25 20.05 -37.09
C ARG A 253 -10.57 21.54 -36.93
N PRO A 254 -9.63 22.44 -37.26
CA PRO A 254 -9.90 23.87 -37.35
C PRO A 254 -10.98 24.15 -38.40
N LEU A 255 -11.83 25.16 -38.19
CA LEU A 255 -12.87 25.55 -39.15
C LEU A 255 -12.31 25.82 -40.56
N LYS A 256 -11.17 26.51 -40.65
CA LYS A 256 -10.50 26.79 -41.94
C LYS A 256 -10.06 25.55 -42.73
N ALA A 257 -10.00 24.39 -42.08
CA ALA A 257 -9.66 23.14 -42.73
C ALA A 257 -10.85 22.50 -43.45
N PHE A 258 -12.05 23.07 -43.29
CA PHE A 258 -13.25 22.69 -44.01
C PHE A 258 -13.42 23.63 -45.20
N THR A 259 -13.18 23.11 -46.40
CA THR A 259 -13.32 23.88 -47.65
C THR A 259 -14.55 23.45 -48.42
N ASP A 260 -14.83 22.14 -48.44
CA ASP A 260 -15.83 21.53 -49.33
C ASP A 260 -16.71 20.48 -48.64
N GLU A 261 -16.56 20.29 -47.32
CA GLU A 261 -17.28 19.28 -46.56
C GLU A 261 -18.74 19.66 -46.24
N CYS A 262 -19.63 18.66 -46.25
CA CYS A 262 -21.04 18.84 -45.91
C CYS A 262 -21.27 18.71 -44.39
N ILE A 263 -21.69 19.81 -43.76
CA ILE A 263 -22.06 19.83 -42.34
C ILE A 263 -23.50 19.35 -42.20
N LEU A 264 -23.67 18.12 -41.69
CA LEU A 264 -25.01 17.51 -41.56
C LEU A 264 -25.75 17.98 -40.30
N LYS A 265 -25.01 18.23 -39.23
CA LYS A 265 -25.58 18.64 -37.96
C LYS A 265 -24.57 19.46 -37.19
N MET A 266 -24.96 20.68 -36.85
CA MET A 266 -24.31 21.41 -35.78
C MET A 266 -24.99 21.01 -34.48
N VAL A 267 -24.22 20.52 -33.52
CA VAL A 267 -24.69 20.32 -32.15
C VAL A 267 -24.02 21.33 -31.25
N VAL A 268 -24.78 21.78 -30.27
CA VAL A 268 -24.23 22.47 -29.11
C VAL A 268 -23.46 21.44 -28.29
N PRO A 269 -22.14 21.59 -28.10
CA PRO A 269 -21.42 20.74 -27.16
C PRO A 269 -22.05 20.92 -25.78
N PHE A 270 -22.17 19.83 -25.02
CA PHE A 270 -22.62 19.96 -23.64
C PHE A 270 -21.57 20.79 -22.88
N ALA A 271 -22.02 21.80 -22.12
CA ALA A 271 -21.15 22.43 -21.14
C ALA A 271 -20.87 21.38 -20.07
N ALA A 272 -19.60 21.19 -19.71
CA ALA A 272 -19.27 20.37 -18.54
C ALA A 272 -20.00 20.96 -17.32
N THR A 273 -20.87 20.16 -16.70
CA THR A 273 -21.64 20.59 -15.51
C THR A 273 -20.78 20.62 -14.26
N ASP A 274 -19.66 19.91 -14.29
CA ASP A 274 -18.74 19.73 -13.19
C ASP A 274 -17.31 20.09 -13.61
N PHE A 275 -16.60 20.74 -12.71
CA PHE A 275 -15.20 21.06 -12.87
C PHE A 275 -14.37 20.01 -12.12
N LEU A 276 -13.26 19.58 -12.72
CA LEU A 276 -12.33 18.69 -12.03
C LEU A 276 -11.58 19.53 -10.98
N GLU A 277 -11.70 19.15 -9.71
CA GLU A 277 -10.95 19.78 -8.63
C GLU A 277 -9.46 19.50 -8.84
N MET A 278 -8.73 20.53 -9.25
CA MET A 278 -7.28 20.45 -9.48
C MET A 278 -6.48 20.89 -8.25
N ASN A 279 -7.13 21.47 -7.24
CA ASN A 279 -6.47 21.85 -6.01
C ASN A 279 -6.04 20.58 -5.24
N PRO A 280 -4.87 20.61 -4.57
CA PRO A 280 -4.46 19.52 -3.70
C PRO A 280 -5.51 19.28 -2.60
N ALA A 281 -5.97 18.04 -2.44
CA ALA A 281 -6.78 17.67 -1.31
C ALA A 281 -5.95 17.79 -0.01
N ALA A 282 -6.51 18.41 1.02
CA ALA A 282 -5.83 18.53 2.31
C ALA A 282 -5.44 17.15 2.87
N GLY A 283 -4.18 16.99 3.26
CA GLY A 283 -3.65 15.70 3.74
C GLY A 283 -3.24 14.71 2.64
N PHE A 284 -3.22 15.12 1.36
CA PHE A 284 -2.67 14.34 0.26
C PHE A 284 -1.55 15.10 -0.43
N ALA A 285 -0.52 14.39 -0.90
CA ALA A 285 0.53 15.00 -1.69
C ALA A 285 -0.07 15.66 -2.95
N PRO A 286 0.30 16.91 -3.28
CA PRO A 286 -0.19 17.56 -4.48
C PRO A 286 0.25 16.74 -5.70
N VAL A 287 -0.71 16.36 -6.55
CA VAL A 287 -0.37 15.87 -7.89
C VAL A 287 0.28 17.04 -8.62
N LEU A 288 1.57 16.90 -8.95
CA LEU A 288 2.31 17.93 -9.70
C LEU A 288 1.49 18.36 -10.93
N ALA A 289 1.04 19.62 -10.91
CA ALA A 289 0.22 20.21 -11.96
C ALA A 289 1.09 20.58 -13.17
N THR A 290 1.66 19.58 -13.84
CA THR A 290 2.28 19.76 -15.16
C THR A 290 1.20 20.00 -16.20
N ASP A 291 1.48 20.77 -17.25
CA ASP A 291 0.54 21.03 -18.34
C ASP A 291 0.56 19.93 -19.42
N ARG A 292 1.51 18.99 -19.34
CA ARG A 292 1.68 17.85 -20.25
C ARG A 292 0.94 16.62 -19.74
N LEU A 293 0.06 16.08 -20.59
CA LEU A 293 -0.73 14.88 -20.27
C LEU A 293 0.17 13.65 -20.04
N ASP A 294 1.25 13.51 -20.82
CA ASP A 294 2.22 12.42 -20.65
C ASP A 294 2.84 12.41 -19.26
N ASP A 295 3.21 13.58 -18.74
CA ASP A 295 3.82 13.67 -17.41
C ASP A 295 2.79 13.38 -16.33
N ARG A 296 1.52 13.79 -16.51
CA ARG A 296 0.43 13.46 -15.58
C ARG A 296 0.12 11.96 -15.55
N LEU A 297 0.04 11.32 -16.72
CA LEU A 297 -0.18 9.87 -16.83
C LEU A 297 1.03 9.09 -16.30
N SER A 298 2.24 9.53 -16.62
CA SER A 298 3.47 8.96 -16.06
C SER A 298 3.50 9.14 -14.54
N LEU A 299 3.12 10.31 -14.01
CA LEU A 299 3.00 10.54 -12.58
C LEU A 299 1.94 9.64 -11.96
N LEU A 300 0.75 9.49 -12.55
CA LEU A 300 -0.25 8.52 -12.07
C LEU A 300 0.35 7.11 -11.98
N HIS A 301 1.05 6.66 -13.01
CA HIS A 301 1.72 5.36 -13.03
C HIS A 301 2.93 5.26 -12.08
N CYS A 302 3.62 6.38 -11.78
CA CYS A 302 4.79 6.42 -10.90
C CYS A 302 4.48 6.69 -9.42
N THR A 303 3.49 7.52 -9.09
CA THR A 303 3.07 7.82 -7.71
C THR A 303 2.39 6.63 -7.06
N GLU A 304 1.76 5.77 -7.87
CA GLU A 304 1.11 4.54 -7.43
C GLU A 304 2.10 3.39 -7.17
N ASN A 305 3.37 3.56 -7.55
CA ASN A 305 4.47 2.66 -7.16
C ASN A 305 5.05 2.98 -5.78
N THR A 306 4.47 3.92 -5.02
CA THR A 306 4.85 4.08 -3.61
C THR A 306 4.38 2.84 -2.85
N PRO A 307 5.30 2.03 -2.29
CA PRO A 307 4.91 0.82 -1.58
C PRO A 307 4.08 1.22 -0.37
N TRP A 308 2.89 0.63 -0.24
CA TRP A 308 1.99 0.83 0.91
C TRP A 308 2.67 0.54 2.24
N TYR A 309 3.54 -0.46 2.21
CA TYR A 309 4.35 -0.84 3.34
C TYR A 309 5.77 -0.37 3.06
N ARG A 310 6.14 0.79 3.59
CA ARG A 310 7.55 1.15 3.69
C ARG A 310 8.22 0.21 4.68
N ASN A 311 9.50 -0.04 4.46
CA ASN A 311 10.33 -0.68 5.47
C ASN A 311 10.47 0.30 6.66
N PRO A 312 9.84 0.04 7.82
CA PRO A 312 9.86 1.00 8.94
C PRO A 312 11.25 1.10 9.61
N PHE A 313 12.23 0.34 9.14
CA PHE A 313 13.60 0.34 9.64
C PHE A 313 14.55 1.17 8.75
N GLU A 314 14.12 1.67 7.59
CA GLU A 314 14.97 2.46 6.66
C GLU A 314 15.69 3.64 7.36
N GLY A 315 15.01 4.38 8.24
CA GLY A 315 15.60 5.50 8.98
C GLY A 315 16.63 5.11 10.06
N HIS A 316 16.60 3.86 10.54
CA HIS A 316 17.52 3.35 11.56
C HIS A 316 18.75 2.66 10.95
N VAL A 317 18.64 2.13 9.72
CA VAL A 317 19.75 1.48 9.00
C VAL A 317 20.81 2.49 8.54
N ALA A 318 20.40 3.72 8.17
CA ALA A 318 21.32 4.77 7.72
C ALA A 318 22.19 5.35 8.85
N SER A 319 21.69 5.41 10.09
CA SER A 319 22.39 6.02 11.22
C SER A 319 23.61 5.20 11.68
N THR A 320 23.58 3.88 11.50
CA THR A 320 24.71 2.99 11.85
C THR A 320 25.83 2.98 10.81
N ALA A 321 25.55 3.31 9.54
CA ALA A 321 26.59 3.40 8.50
C ALA A 321 27.44 4.67 8.62
N ALA A 322 26.89 5.75 9.21
CA ALA A 322 27.57 7.03 9.35
C ALA A 322 28.51 7.12 10.58
N ALA A 323 28.48 6.16 11.50
CA ALA A 323 29.29 6.18 12.72
C ALA A 323 30.75 5.71 12.52
N GLY A 324 31.16 5.37 11.30
CA GLY A 324 32.47 4.80 10.96
C GLY A 324 33.45 5.71 10.22
N GLY A 325 33.24 7.04 10.17
CA GLY A 325 34.13 7.97 9.46
C GLY A 325 34.75 9.04 10.37
N PRO A 326 36.03 9.42 10.19
CA PRO A 326 36.65 10.48 10.98
C PRO A 326 35.96 11.82 10.65
N GLY A 327 35.60 12.55 11.70
CA GLY A 327 34.85 13.78 11.62
C GLY A 327 35.49 14.79 10.65
N VAL A 328 34.70 15.22 9.66
CA VAL A 328 34.93 16.45 8.92
C VAL A 328 33.77 17.36 9.27
N GLY A 329 34.07 18.41 10.02
CA GLY A 329 33.11 19.38 10.52
C GLY A 329 32.33 20.04 9.40
N LEU A 330 31.02 20.12 9.58
CA LEU A 330 30.16 21.05 8.85
C LEU A 330 30.58 22.48 9.22
N ALA A 331 31.34 23.10 8.33
CA ALA A 331 31.55 24.53 8.31
C ALA A 331 30.21 25.21 7.97
N GLY A 332 29.57 25.77 8.99
CA GLY A 332 28.56 26.79 8.84
C GLY A 332 29.22 28.16 8.63
N GLY A 333 28.80 28.87 7.59
CA GLY A 333 28.92 30.32 7.41
C GLY A 333 27.78 30.72 6.48
N GLN A 334 27.03 31.80 6.65
CA GLN A 334 27.20 33.09 7.32
C GLN A 334 25.76 33.54 7.72
N SER A 335 25.43 34.54 8.56
CA SER A 335 26.06 35.75 9.07
C SER A 335 25.11 36.33 10.14
N ALA A 336 25.61 36.77 11.30
CA ALA A 336 25.18 38.02 11.97
C ALA A 336 25.92 38.28 13.30
N ARG A 337 26.77 39.31 13.26
CA ARG A 337 27.07 40.33 14.28
C ARG A 337 27.56 39.89 15.69
N ALA A 338 28.88 40.02 15.83
CA ALA A 338 29.60 40.84 16.81
C ALA A 338 29.08 40.95 18.25
N HIS A 339 29.90 40.49 19.21
CA HIS A 339 30.47 41.35 20.25
C HIS A 339 31.75 40.71 20.81
N SER A 340 32.81 41.52 20.88
CA SER A 340 34.09 41.16 21.48
C SER A 340 34.08 41.51 22.97
N SER A 341 34.65 40.66 23.82
CA SER A 341 35.40 41.12 24.99
C SER A 341 36.44 40.09 25.42
N ARG A 342 37.65 40.61 25.59
CA ARG A 342 38.93 39.98 25.91
C ARG A 342 39.04 39.48 27.36
N GLY A 343 39.98 38.55 27.58
CA GLY A 343 40.70 38.29 28.84
C GLY A 343 41.04 36.79 29.00
N ALA A 344 42.23 36.30 28.59
CA ALA A 344 43.49 36.23 29.37
C ALA A 344 43.35 35.35 30.65
N SER A 345 44.15 34.34 31.00
CA SER A 345 45.43 33.79 30.55
C SER A 345 45.69 32.43 31.25
N SER A 346 46.56 31.60 30.65
CA SER A 346 47.58 30.72 31.29
C SER A 346 47.15 29.61 32.29
N SER A 347 47.81 28.47 32.49
CA SER A 347 48.80 27.65 31.78
C SER A 347 49.14 26.49 32.75
N VAL A 348 49.25 25.26 32.22
CA VAL A 348 50.18 24.19 32.67
C VAL A 348 50.01 23.59 34.08
N SER A 349 49.73 22.28 34.14
CA SER A 349 50.61 21.31 34.84
C SER A 349 50.16 19.86 34.63
N LEU A 350 50.94 19.14 33.80
CA LEU A 350 51.08 17.69 33.86
C LEU A 350 51.82 17.31 35.16
N ARG A 351 51.35 16.27 35.86
CA ARG A 351 52.20 15.36 36.65
C ARG A 351 51.41 14.10 37.02
N GLY A 352 51.83 12.98 36.44
CA GLY A 352 51.55 11.66 37.01
C GLY A 352 52.43 11.38 38.23
N ARG A 353 51.96 10.46 39.08
CA ARG A 353 52.78 9.57 39.91
C ARG A 353 51.89 8.43 40.39
N GLY A 354 52.33 7.20 40.13
CA GLY A 354 51.67 5.99 40.60
C GLY A 354 52.11 5.56 42.01
N SER A 355 51.29 4.65 42.55
CA SER A 355 51.57 3.64 43.61
C SER A 355 51.93 4.16 45.01
N PRO A 356 51.88 3.37 46.12
CA PRO A 356 51.56 1.93 46.28
C PRO A 356 50.73 1.57 47.56
N TYR A 357 50.59 0.25 47.77
CA TYR A 357 50.32 -0.50 49.01
C TYR A 357 48.91 -0.98 49.39
N ALA A 358 48.90 -2.29 49.64
CA ALA A 358 47.84 -3.14 50.15
C ALA A 358 47.79 -3.14 51.69
N ALA A 359 46.66 -3.66 52.17
CA ALA A 359 46.33 -4.17 53.51
C ALA A 359 45.95 -3.15 54.59
N ALA A 360 44.65 -3.11 54.91
CA ALA A 360 44.17 -3.43 56.26
C ALA A 360 42.67 -3.72 56.26
N ARG A 361 42.36 -4.84 56.91
CA ARG A 361 41.07 -5.44 57.18
C ARG A 361 40.35 -4.62 58.25
N THR A 362 39.11 -4.20 58.01
CA THR A 362 38.14 -3.89 59.09
C THR A 362 36.79 -4.46 58.69
N GLU A 363 36.36 -5.44 59.48
CA GLU A 363 35.06 -6.08 59.42
C GLU A 363 33.95 -5.16 59.94
N SER A 364 32.72 -5.54 59.59
CA SER A 364 31.42 -5.13 60.14
C SER A 364 30.71 -3.91 59.50
N LYS A 365 29.79 -4.23 58.57
CA LYS A 365 28.34 -4.12 58.86
C LYS A 365 27.54 -4.93 57.84
N ALA A 366 27.07 -6.09 58.28
CA ALA A 366 26.11 -6.93 57.59
C ALA A 366 24.84 -6.13 57.27
N ARG A 367 24.55 -5.95 55.97
CA ARG A 367 23.31 -5.34 55.51
C ARG A 367 22.30 -6.45 55.25
N LYS A 368 21.27 -6.49 56.10
CA LYS A 368 20.05 -7.32 56.02
C LYS A 368 19.71 -7.74 54.58
N GLU A 369 19.69 -9.05 54.35
CA GLU A 369 18.99 -9.67 53.23
C GLU A 369 17.52 -9.25 53.28
N LYS A 370 17.08 -8.57 52.22
CA LYS A 370 15.67 -8.26 51.97
C LYS A 370 15.29 -8.87 50.62
N GLY A 371 14.48 -9.92 50.69
CA GLY A 371 13.57 -10.36 49.63
C GLY A 371 14.18 -11.30 48.58
N PRO A 372 13.31 -12.06 47.89
CA PRO A 372 13.73 -13.05 46.91
C PRO A 372 14.53 -12.35 45.80
N GLY A 373 15.58 -13.03 45.33
CA GLY A 373 16.48 -12.52 44.29
C GLY A 373 15.74 -11.97 43.06
N PRO A 374 16.41 -11.15 42.23
CA PRO A 374 15.80 -10.59 41.03
C PRO A 374 15.17 -11.73 40.22
N LYS A 375 13.85 -11.64 39.96
CA LYS A 375 13.16 -12.57 39.04
C LYS A 375 14.01 -12.62 37.77
N LEU A 376 14.63 -13.76 37.48
CA LEU A 376 15.40 -13.98 36.26
C LEU A 376 14.52 -13.53 35.08
N ALA A 377 15.05 -12.61 34.28
CA ALA A 377 14.35 -12.13 33.10
C ALA A 377 14.05 -13.32 32.19
N ARG A 378 12.82 -13.37 31.64
CA ARG A 378 12.38 -14.44 30.74
C ARG A 378 13.36 -14.58 29.57
N ASP A 379 13.81 -15.80 29.29
CA ASP A 379 14.57 -16.07 28.07
C ASP A 379 13.67 -15.90 26.84
N LYS A 380 14.02 -14.95 25.95
CA LYS A 380 13.28 -14.67 24.71
C LYS A 380 13.56 -15.68 23.60
N PHE A 381 14.57 -16.54 23.76
CA PHE A 381 14.91 -17.59 22.78
C PHE A 381 14.17 -18.90 23.04
N LEU A 382 13.39 -18.98 24.11
CA LEU A 382 12.55 -20.12 24.44
C LEU A 382 11.07 -19.76 24.22
N PRO A 383 10.24 -20.72 23.77
CA PRO A 383 8.81 -20.53 23.67
C PRO A 383 8.21 -20.07 25.00
N PHE A 384 7.28 -19.12 24.92
CA PHE A 384 6.50 -18.70 26.09
C PHE A 384 5.15 -19.40 26.08
N ASP A 385 5.02 -20.43 26.91
CA ASP A 385 3.82 -21.25 26.98
C ASP A 385 2.83 -20.73 28.04
N ARG A 386 1.60 -20.46 27.61
CA ARG A 386 0.43 -20.16 28.44
C ARG A 386 -0.85 -20.56 27.69
N PRO A 387 -1.93 -20.90 28.40
CA PRO A 387 -3.21 -21.28 27.76
C PRO A 387 -3.75 -20.25 26.77
N GLU A 388 -3.48 -18.96 26.98
CA GLU A 388 -3.91 -17.86 26.13
C GLU A 388 -3.00 -17.63 24.90
N MET A 389 -1.80 -18.21 24.87
CA MET A 389 -0.88 -18.08 23.73
C MET A 389 -1.31 -18.98 22.57
N PRO A 390 -1.12 -18.54 21.31
CA PRO A 390 -1.23 -19.43 20.17
C PRO A 390 -0.10 -20.48 20.21
N THR A 391 -0.29 -21.57 19.49
CA THR A 391 0.65 -22.70 19.48
C THR A 391 1.92 -22.32 18.74
N THR A 392 3.07 -22.51 19.38
CA THR A 392 4.37 -22.31 18.72
C THR A 392 4.69 -23.52 17.86
N ILE A 393 5.21 -23.29 16.65
CA ILE A 393 5.60 -24.36 15.72
C ILE A 393 6.94 -24.95 16.16
N SER A 394 7.00 -26.28 16.34
CA SER A 394 8.13 -26.96 16.99
C SER A 394 9.48 -26.74 16.32
N LEU A 395 9.54 -26.72 14.99
CA LEU A 395 10.78 -26.47 14.25
C LEU A 395 11.29 -25.04 14.45
N TRP A 396 10.41 -24.05 14.35
CA TRP A 396 10.75 -22.66 14.60
C TRP A 396 11.20 -22.43 16.05
N ALA A 397 10.51 -23.03 17.03
CA ALA A 397 10.91 -23.01 18.44
C ALA A 397 12.31 -23.60 18.65
N SER A 398 12.57 -24.77 18.06
CA SER A 398 13.85 -25.48 18.20
C SER A 398 14.98 -24.70 17.53
N ALA A 399 14.72 -24.12 16.35
CA ALA A 399 15.68 -23.27 15.65
C ALA A 399 16.04 -22.02 16.47
N LEU A 400 15.04 -21.34 17.04
CA LEU A 400 15.26 -20.15 17.87
C LEU A 400 16.05 -20.47 19.15
N ALA A 401 15.75 -21.60 19.79
CA ALA A 401 16.47 -22.05 20.98
C ALA A 401 17.92 -22.46 20.68
N ALA A 402 18.20 -22.91 19.45
CA ALA A 402 19.52 -23.35 19.00
C ALA A 402 20.44 -22.21 18.54
N VAL A 403 19.97 -20.96 18.53
CA VAL A 403 20.79 -19.80 18.14
C VAL A 403 22.01 -19.71 19.06
N ASP A 404 23.20 -19.65 18.46
CA ASP A 404 24.46 -19.46 19.20
C ASP A 404 24.52 -18.02 19.73
N ARG A 405 24.54 -17.91 21.06
CA ARG A 405 24.62 -16.64 21.80
C ARG A 405 25.97 -16.45 22.47
N SER A 406 26.96 -17.32 22.19
CA SER A 406 28.30 -17.27 22.77
C SER A 406 29.12 -16.08 22.28
N ARG A 407 28.76 -15.52 21.12
CA ARG A 407 29.40 -14.35 20.51
C ARG A 407 28.44 -13.16 20.47
N PRO A 408 28.95 -11.93 20.61
CA PRO A 408 28.13 -10.74 20.39
C PRO A 408 27.70 -10.66 18.91
N PRO A 409 26.49 -10.13 18.64
CA PRO A 409 26.00 -9.98 17.28
C PRO A 409 26.88 -9.03 16.47
N SER A 410 26.99 -9.29 15.17
CA SER A 410 27.93 -8.62 14.27
C SER A 410 27.69 -7.12 14.10
N CYS A 411 26.47 -6.62 14.36
CA CYS A 411 26.16 -5.18 14.34
C CYS A 411 26.30 -4.47 15.70
N GLY A 412 26.93 -5.12 16.70
CA GLY A 412 27.17 -4.56 18.03
C GLY A 412 26.03 -4.82 19.01
N ALA A 413 26.38 -4.99 20.29
CA ALA A 413 25.43 -5.34 21.37
C ALA A 413 24.46 -4.20 21.76
N ASP A 414 24.70 -2.98 21.28
CA ASP A 414 23.96 -1.77 21.66
C ASP A 414 22.78 -1.43 20.72
N LEU A 415 22.43 -2.31 19.77
CA LEU A 415 21.26 -2.10 18.94
C LEU A 415 19.98 -2.11 19.79
N PRO A 416 19.14 -1.06 19.70
CA PRO A 416 17.88 -1.06 20.43
C PRO A 416 17.00 -2.23 19.94
N GLN A 417 16.43 -2.98 20.88
CA GLN A 417 15.50 -4.09 20.59
C GLN A 417 14.15 -3.51 20.15
N LEU A 418 14.06 -3.16 18.88
CA LEU A 418 12.94 -2.46 18.26
C LEU A 418 11.92 -3.42 17.65
N TYR A 419 10.63 -3.06 17.76
CA TYR A 419 9.50 -3.83 17.26
C TYR A 419 8.45 -2.92 16.60
N VAL A 420 7.81 -3.43 15.55
CA VAL A 420 6.73 -2.75 14.80
C VAL A 420 5.42 -2.80 15.56
N MET A 421 5.17 -3.89 16.28
CA MET A 421 4.02 -4.10 17.17
C MET A 421 4.51 -4.68 18.51
N PRO A 422 3.73 -4.59 19.61
CA PRO A 422 4.15 -5.20 20.86
C PRO A 422 4.35 -6.71 20.68
N GLU A 423 5.45 -7.24 21.21
CA GLU A 423 5.71 -8.68 21.24
C GLU A 423 4.56 -9.40 21.98
N PRO A 424 4.00 -10.52 21.46
CA PRO A 424 2.82 -11.16 22.06
C PRO A 424 2.97 -11.45 23.57
N ALA A 425 4.14 -11.95 23.95
CA ALA A 425 4.38 -12.34 25.33
C ALA A 425 4.60 -11.12 26.27
N LEU A 426 4.72 -9.89 25.75
CA LEU A 426 4.63 -8.66 26.55
C LEU A 426 3.25 -8.53 27.23
N LEU A 427 2.18 -8.91 26.51
CA LEU A 427 0.80 -8.84 26.99
C LEU A 427 0.47 -10.05 27.88
N ALA A 428 0.99 -11.23 27.54
CA ALA A 428 0.69 -12.48 28.23
C ALA A 428 1.56 -12.77 29.47
N SER A 429 2.72 -12.12 29.61
CA SER A 429 3.67 -12.36 30.72
C SER A 429 3.19 -12.01 32.14
N PRO A 430 2.32 -11.00 32.39
CA PRO A 430 1.91 -10.68 33.77
C PRO A 430 1.28 -11.88 34.48
N ASP A 431 1.71 -12.15 35.71
CA ASP A 431 1.18 -13.27 36.52
C ASP A 431 -0.28 -13.03 36.92
N ASP A 432 -0.64 -11.77 37.20
CA ASP A 432 -2.00 -11.35 37.54
C ASP A 432 -2.95 -11.44 36.31
N PRO A 433 -3.99 -12.29 36.37
CA PRO A 433 -4.98 -12.42 35.30
C PRO A 433 -5.76 -11.12 35.02
N ALA A 434 -6.04 -10.31 36.05
CA ALA A 434 -6.77 -9.04 35.86
C ALA A 434 -5.92 -8.06 35.05
N ARG A 435 -4.64 -7.95 35.38
CA ARG A 435 -3.68 -7.17 34.59
C ARG A 435 -3.54 -7.69 33.17
N ARG A 436 -3.52 -9.00 32.92
CA ARG A 436 -3.48 -9.54 31.54
C ARG A 436 -4.71 -9.14 30.74
N ARG A 437 -5.92 -9.32 31.30
CA ARG A 437 -7.18 -8.92 30.67
C ARG A 437 -7.17 -7.44 30.29
N MET A 438 -6.72 -6.59 31.21
CA MET A 438 -6.55 -5.15 30.97
C MET A 438 -5.61 -4.88 29.78
N LEU A 439 -4.47 -5.54 29.69
CA LEU A 439 -3.54 -5.35 28.56
C LEU A 439 -4.14 -5.80 27.22
N TYR A 440 -4.85 -6.94 27.17
CA TYR A 440 -5.53 -7.40 25.97
C TYR A 440 -6.63 -6.42 25.52
N HIS A 441 -7.40 -5.91 26.48
CA HIS A 441 -8.44 -4.92 26.22
C HIS A 441 -7.86 -3.60 25.71
N HIS A 442 -6.81 -3.09 26.36
CA HIS A 442 -6.10 -1.89 25.91
C HIS A 442 -5.52 -2.03 24.50
N TYR A 443 -4.91 -3.18 24.18
CA TYR A 443 -4.46 -3.45 22.83
C TYR A 443 -5.64 -3.44 21.84
N THR A 444 -6.75 -4.09 22.18
CA THR A 444 -7.96 -4.12 21.34
C THR A 444 -8.46 -2.70 21.04
N LEU A 445 -8.50 -1.84 22.06
CA LEU A 445 -8.89 -0.44 21.94
C LEU A 445 -8.00 0.36 20.99
N LEU A 446 -6.69 0.14 21.05
CA LEU A 446 -5.67 0.81 20.24
C LEU A 446 -5.45 0.18 18.86
N ARG A 447 -5.88 -1.08 18.65
CA ARG A 447 -5.54 -1.93 17.50
C ARG A 447 -5.73 -1.24 16.16
N TYR A 448 -6.87 -0.57 15.95
CA TYR A 448 -7.20 0.09 14.69
C TYR A 448 -6.28 1.26 14.38
N ALA A 449 -5.97 2.10 15.37
CA ALA A 449 -5.03 3.21 15.19
C ALA A 449 -3.60 2.71 14.95
N LEU A 450 -3.18 1.63 15.63
CA LEU A 450 -1.87 1.03 15.41
C LEU A 450 -1.75 0.41 14.01
N MET A 451 -2.79 -0.28 13.53
CA MET A 451 -2.83 -0.79 12.16
C MET A 451 -2.88 0.32 11.12
N PHE A 452 -3.70 1.35 11.35
CA PHE A 452 -3.77 2.52 10.48
C PHE A 452 -2.41 3.19 10.37
N ARG A 453 -1.73 3.39 11.51
CA ARG A 453 -0.37 3.89 11.55
C ARG A 453 0.52 3.07 10.62
N LEU A 454 0.53 1.74 10.71
CA LEU A 454 1.36 0.89 9.85
C LEU A 454 0.94 0.81 8.37
N GLY A 455 -0.30 1.16 8.06
CA GLY A 455 -0.80 1.23 6.69
C GLY A 455 -0.66 2.61 6.06
N ASP A 456 -0.35 3.64 6.85
CA ASP A 456 -0.26 5.01 6.42
C ASP A 456 1.16 5.35 5.91
N GLY A 457 1.41 5.12 4.63
CA GLY A 457 2.76 5.25 4.02
C GLY A 457 3.35 6.67 3.93
N ASP A 458 2.69 7.69 4.48
CA ASP A 458 3.07 9.11 4.34
C ASP A 458 4.27 9.51 5.24
N GLU A 459 4.46 8.86 6.39
CA GLU A 459 5.54 9.17 7.36
C GLU A 459 6.28 7.90 7.84
N PRO A 460 7.62 7.89 7.92
CA PRO A 460 8.38 6.74 8.45
C PRO A 460 7.98 6.44 9.89
N HIS A 461 7.50 5.22 10.14
CA HIS A 461 7.06 4.82 11.48
C HIS A 461 8.27 4.57 12.39
N ALA A 462 8.40 5.36 13.47
CA ALA A 462 9.41 5.04 14.47
C ALA A 462 9.08 3.70 15.14
N LEU A 463 10.07 2.81 15.16
CA LEU A 463 9.97 1.55 15.86
C LEU A 463 10.09 1.77 17.36
N LEU A 464 9.54 0.85 18.15
CA LEU A 464 9.48 1.02 19.58
C LEU A 464 10.16 -0.14 20.31
N THR A 465 10.84 0.22 21.39
CA THR A 465 11.42 -0.76 22.32
C THR A 465 10.33 -1.50 23.09
N THR A 466 10.66 -2.69 23.63
CA THR A 466 9.77 -3.44 24.53
C THR A 466 9.24 -2.57 25.68
N GLN A 467 10.05 -1.65 26.22
CA GLN A 467 9.63 -0.77 27.33
C GLN A 467 8.66 0.31 26.86
N GLN A 468 8.88 0.92 25.70
CA GLN A 468 7.94 1.89 25.13
C GLN A 468 6.59 1.25 24.82
N TRP A 469 6.59 0.05 24.21
CA TRP A 469 5.36 -0.72 24.00
C TRP A 469 4.64 -0.99 25.31
N ARG A 470 5.36 -1.38 26.36
CA ARG A 470 4.81 -1.60 27.71
C ARG A 470 4.13 -0.35 28.25
N ASP A 471 4.73 0.83 28.06
CA ASP A 471 4.20 2.10 28.55
C ASP A 471 2.93 2.50 27.78
N ILE A 472 2.85 2.23 26.48
CA ILE A 472 1.65 2.42 25.65
C ILE A 472 0.49 1.52 26.14
N VAL A 473 0.68 0.20 26.16
CA VAL A 473 -0.42 -0.73 26.50
C VAL A 473 -0.84 -0.65 27.97
N GLN A 474 -0.01 -0.11 28.86
CA GLN A 474 -0.37 0.18 30.25
C GLN A 474 -1.08 1.53 30.42
N GLY A 475 -1.27 2.28 29.34
CA GLY A 475 -1.88 3.62 29.36
C GLY A 475 -1.05 4.63 30.14
N LYS A 476 0.28 4.50 30.16
CA LYS A 476 1.13 5.54 30.75
C LYS A 476 1.24 6.78 29.87
N ILE A 477 0.93 6.65 28.59
CA ILE A 477 0.88 7.75 27.62
C ILE A 477 -0.13 8.85 28.00
N THR A 478 -1.14 8.54 28.83
CA THR A 478 -2.12 9.53 29.32
C THR A 478 -1.75 10.13 30.67
N LYS A 479 -0.69 9.64 31.32
CA LYS A 479 -0.30 10.09 32.66
C LYS A 479 0.70 11.24 32.56
N GLN A 480 0.38 12.37 33.19
CA GLN A 480 1.39 13.40 33.43
C GLN A 480 2.39 12.89 34.47
N GLY A 481 3.60 12.59 34.01
CA GLY A 481 4.71 12.20 34.89
C GLY A 481 5.13 13.36 35.82
N LYS A 482 5.91 13.04 36.86
CA LYS A 482 6.56 14.09 37.68
C LYS A 482 7.44 14.96 36.78
N ALA A 483 7.30 16.28 36.93
CA ALA A 483 8.06 17.29 36.19
C ALA A 483 9.57 16.99 36.21
N GLY A 484 10.19 16.89 35.03
CA GLY A 484 11.63 16.64 34.86
C GLY A 484 12.08 15.17 34.95
N SER A 485 11.16 14.21 35.10
CA SER A 485 11.54 12.79 35.14
C SER A 485 11.78 12.20 33.75
N HIS A 486 12.71 11.24 33.64
CA HIS A 486 12.89 10.44 32.41
C HIS A 486 11.59 9.76 31.95
N ALA A 487 10.70 9.40 32.89
CA ALA A 487 9.40 8.84 32.57
C ALA A 487 8.46 9.84 31.87
N GLN A 488 8.47 11.11 32.29
CA GLN A 488 7.71 12.18 31.63
C GLN A 488 8.25 12.45 30.22
N ALA A 489 9.57 12.57 30.06
CA ALA A 489 10.20 12.77 28.76
C ALA A 489 9.87 11.64 27.77
N ARG A 490 9.90 10.38 28.23
CA ARG A 490 9.49 9.22 27.41
C ARG A 490 8.01 9.25 27.05
N SER A 491 7.13 9.60 27.99
CA SER A 491 5.69 9.70 27.71
C SER A 491 5.39 10.78 26.68
N ALA A 492 6.01 11.96 26.81
CA ALA A 492 5.86 13.05 25.85
C ALA A 492 6.34 12.66 24.45
N SER A 493 7.50 11.99 24.35
CA SER A 493 8.02 11.47 23.08
C SER A 493 7.11 10.42 22.45
N LEU A 494 6.49 9.54 23.25
CA LEU A 494 5.53 8.56 22.75
C LEU A 494 4.22 9.20 22.30
N GLU A 495 3.75 10.22 23.02
CA GLU A 495 2.58 10.99 22.64
C GLU A 495 2.81 11.72 21.31
N GLU A 496 3.95 12.41 21.16
CA GLU A 496 4.34 13.07 19.92
C GLU A 496 4.40 12.08 18.74
N LEU A 497 4.94 10.88 18.97
CA LEU A 497 5.02 9.84 17.94
C LEU A 497 3.65 9.29 17.52
N LEU A 498 2.72 9.15 18.46
CA LEU A 498 1.40 8.56 18.21
C LEU A 498 0.35 9.59 17.78
N ARG A 499 0.58 10.88 18.09
CA ARG A 499 -0.36 11.97 17.83
C ARG A 499 -0.82 12.05 16.37
N PRO A 500 0.04 11.97 15.34
CA PRO A 500 -0.42 12.04 13.96
C PRO A 500 -1.43 10.94 13.63
N ALA A 501 -1.14 9.71 14.04
CA ALA A 501 -2.04 8.58 13.85
C ALA A 501 -3.32 8.74 14.67
N PHE A 502 -3.24 9.19 15.93
CA PHE A 502 -4.41 9.38 16.79
C PHE A 502 -5.32 10.49 16.25
N SER A 503 -4.78 11.65 15.86
CA SER A 503 -5.57 12.73 15.27
C SER A 503 -6.22 12.32 13.95
N ALA A 504 -5.50 11.61 13.08
CA ALA A 504 -6.07 11.07 11.85
C ALA A 504 -7.24 10.10 12.09
N CYS A 505 -7.24 9.42 13.25
CA CYS A 505 -8.29 8.47 13.64
C CYS A 505 -9.39 9.09 14.53
N SER A 506 -9.35 10.42 14.74
CA SER A 506 -10.20 11.14 15.69
C SER A 506 -10.12 10.56 17.12
N MET A 507 -8.90 10.23 17.55
CA MET A 507 -8.54 9.78 18.91
C MET A 507 -7.88 10.90 19.74
N ASP A 508 -8.17 12.16 19.45
CA ASP A 508 -7.62 13.30 20.21
C ASP A 508 -8.06 13.30 21.68
N ASP A 509 -9.20 12.66 21.95
CA ASP A 509 -9.73 12.44 23.29
C ASP A 509 -9.58 10.97 23.69
N LEU A 510 -8.62 10.69 24.58
CA LEU A 510 -8.40 9.37 25.19
C LEU A 510 -9.25 9.15 26.45
N THR A 511 -10.37 9.87 26.61
CA THR A 511 -11.32 9.65 27.71
C THR A 511 -11.72 8.17 27.83
N GLY A 512 -11.67 7.65 29.05
CA GLY A 512 -11.92 6.23 29.33
C GLY A 512 -10.70 5.31 29.14
N PHE A 513 -9.53 5.83 28.76
CA PHE A 513 -8.27 5.08 28.69
C PHE A 513 -7.19 5.67 29.62
N PRO A 514 -6.47 4.84 30.42
CA PRO A 514 -6.63 3.39 30.58
C PRO A 514 -7.90 3.01 31.33
N VAL A 515 -8.39 1.81 31.05
CA VAL A 515 -9.48 1.16 31.79
C VAL A 515 -8.92 0.48 33.03
N SER A 516 -9.63 0.58 34.17
CA SER A 516 -9.25 -0.15 35.39
C SER A 516 -9.36 -1.66 35.18
N PRO A 517 -8.44 -2.50 35.70
CA PRO A 517 -8.52 -3.96 35.59
C PRO A 517 -9.86 -4.56 36.01
N ASP A 518 -10.53 -3.94 36.99
CA ASP A 518 -11.83 -4.41 37.53
C ASP A 518 -13.02 -4.08 36.62
N ALA A 519 -12.86 -3.11 35.72
CA ALA A 519 -13.90 -2.68 34.78
C ALA A 519 -13.82 -3.41 33.42
N VAL A 520 -12.81 -4.27 33.23
CA VAL A 520 -12.58 -4.96 31.95
C VAL A 520 -13.40 -6.25 31.92
N PRO A 521 -14.31 -6.41 30.93
CA PRO A 521 -15.07 -7.64 30.80
C PRO A 521 -14.14 -8.82 30.51
N PRO A 522 -14.49 -10.05 30.96
CA PRO A 522 -13.72 -11.24 30.63
C PRO A 522 -13.68 -11.41 29.11
N LEU A 523 -12.47 -11.56 28.57
CA LEU A 523 -12.26 -11.82 27.16
C LEU A 523 -12.24 -13.33 26.94
N ASP A 524 -12.89 -13.79 25.88
CA ASP A 524 -12.81 -15.18 25.46
C ASP A 524 -11.35 -15.60 25.20
N VAL A 525 -11.01 -16.83 25.60
CA VAL A 525 -9.64 -17.34 25.48
C VAL A 525 -9.24 -17.48 24.01
N ASN A 526 -10.17 -17.90 23.13
CA ASN A 526 -9.86 -17.99 21.71
C ASN A 526 -9.67 -16.59 21.11
N ARG A 527 -10.50 -15.63 21.51
CA ARG A 527 -10.29 -14.23 21.11
C ARG A 527 -8.94 -13.69 21.55
N THR A 528 -8.45 -14.09 22.72
CA THR A 528 -7.12 -13.72 23.20
C THR A 528 -6.03 -14.35 22.34
N LYS A 529 -6.16 -15.65 22.00
CA LYS A 529 -5.23 -16.35 21.09
C LYS A 529 -5.15 -15.68 19.73
N GLU A 530 -6.30 -15.30 19.16
CA GLU A 530 -6.40 -14.58 17.89
C GLU A 530 -5.62 -13.26 17.91
N LEU A 531 -5.78 -12.45 18.96
CA LEU A 531 -5.06 -11.18 19.11
C LEU A 531 -3.54 -11.39 19.23
N LEU A 532 -3.11 -12.39 20.00
CA LEU A 532 -1.70 -12.69 20.19
C LEU A 532 -1.06 -13.32 18.94
N TRP A 533 -1.81 -14.13 18.20
CA TRP A 533 -1.40 -14.66 16.89
C TRP A 533 -1.20 -13.53 15.89
N GLU A 534 -2.16 -12.60 15.79
CA GLU A 534 -2.03 -11.44 14.90
C GLU A 534 -0.78 -10.61 15.21
N LEU A 535 -0.51 -10.36 16.49
CA LEU A 535 0.71 -9.65 16.92
C LEU A 535 1.99 -10.39 16.54
N ALA A 536 2.00 -11.72 16.66
CA ALA A 536 3.13 -12.55 16.26
C ALA A 536 3.35 -12.46 14.76
N GLU A 537 2.28 -12.65 13.99
CA GLU A 537 2.30 -12.70 12.54
C GLU A 537 2.67 -11.35 11.92
N ILE A 538 2.13 -10.22 12.41
CA ILE A 538 2.53 -8.88 11.95
C ILE A 538 4.03 -8.67 12.18
N ASN A 539 4.52 -8.95 13.40
CA ASN A 539 5.94 -8.76 13.69
C ASN A 539 6.81 -9.69 12.81
N PHE A 540 6.47 -10.97 12.67
CA PHE A 540 7.21 -11.91 11.83
C PHE A 540 7.31 -11.44 10.37
N ARG A 541 6.20 -11.01 9.77
CA ARG A 541 6.17 -10.55 8.38
C ARG A 541 7.03 -9.30 8.18
N TYR A 542 6.94 -8.30 9.07
CA TYR A 542 7.81 -7.13 9.00
C TYR A 542 9.28 -7.45 9.29
N GLU A 543 9.56 -8.31 10.26
CA GLU A 543 10.93 -8.74 10.59
C GLU A 543 11.61 -9.44 9.41
N PHE A 544 10.87 -10.23 8.64
CA PHE A 544 11.39 -10.85 7.42
C PHE A 544 11.76 -9.83 6.34
N LEU A 545 10.90 -8.84 6.05
CA LEU A 545 11.19 -7.79 5.06
C LEU A 545 12.49 -7.04 5.38
N VAL A 546 12.65 -6.74 6.65
CA VAL A 546 13.74 -5.91 7.16
C VAL A 546 15.02 -6.71 7.22
N LEU A 547 14.92 -7.99 7.62
CA LEU A 547 16.02 -8.91 7.57
C LEU A 547 16.52 -9.08 6.14
N ASP A 548 15.63 -9.31 5.17
CA ASP A 548 16.01 -9.45 3.77
C ASP A 548 16.69 -8.17 3.24
N ALA A 549 16.09 -7.00 3.50
CA ALA A 549 16.67 -5.73 3.06
C ALA A 549 18.07 -5.49 3.63
N ARG A 550 18.28 -5.83 4.90
CA ARG A 550 19.58 -5.66 5.57
C ARG A 550 20.60 -6.71 5.15
N ALA A 551 20.18 -7.96 5.00
CA ALA A 551 21.06 -9.09 4.67
C ALA A 551 21.47 -9.11 3.20
N SER A 552 20.56 -8.73 2.28
CA SER A 552 20.83 -8.69 0.84
C SER A 552 21.33 -7.33 0.35
N GLY A 553 21.02 -6.25 1.07
CA GLY A 553 21.22 -4.87 0.59
C GLY A 553 20.23 -4.42 -0.48
N LEU A 554 19.20 -5.23 -0.78
CA LEU A 554 18.18 -4.94 -1.79
C LEU A 554 16.87 -4.48 -1.15
N ASN A 555 16.23 -3.43 -1.68
CA ASN A 555 14.90 -3.01 -1.20
C ASN A 555 13.79 -3.63 -2.06
N ARG A 556 13.29 -4.80 -1.66
CA ARG A 556 12.32 -5.61 -2.43
C ARG A 556 11.07 -6.04 -1.64
N PRO A 557 10.38 -5.13 -0.94
CA PRO A 557 9.29 -5.47 -0.03
C PRO A 557 8.09 -6.13 -0.74
N ASP A 558 7.78 -5.73 -1.97
CA ASP A 558 6.67 -6.30 -2.73
C ASP A 558 6.90 -7.78 -3.08
N GLU A 559 8.15 -8.16 -3.35
CA GLU A 559 8.55 -9.52 -3.67
C GLU A 559 8.50 -10.40 -2.42
N CYS A 560 9.05 -9.94 -1.29
CA CYS A 560 9.04 -10.69 -0.04
C CYS A 560 7.64 -11.06 0.45
N ARG A 561 6.62 -10.24 0.15
CA ARG A 561 5.21 -10.56 0.50
C ARG A 561 4.71 -11.84 -0.15
N THR A 562 5.28 -12.24 -1.28
CA THR A 562 4.91 -13.49 -1.96
C THR A 562 5.33 -14.74 -1.18
N CYS A 563 6.19 -14.59 -0.16
CA CYS A 563 6.53 -15.68 0.77
C CYS A 563 5.37 -16.09 1.67
N PHE A 564 4.35 -15.26 1.86
CA PHE A 564 3.29 -15.52 2.84
C PHE A 564 2.02 -16.08 2.18
N ALA A 565 1.14 -16.72 2.97
CA ALA A 565 -0.13 -17.25 2.49
C ALA A 565 -1.05 -16.17 1.88
N SER A 566 -0.86 -14.93 2.30
CA SER A 566 -1.50 -13.72 1.80
C SER A 566 -0.45 -12.63 1.67
N PRO A 567 -0.48 -11.79 0.62
CA PRO A 567 0.49 -10.71 0.45
C PRO A 567 0.33 -9.57 1.46
N ARG A 568 -0.64 -9.65 2.39
CA ARG A 568 -0.88 -8.66 3.45
C ARG A 568 0.24 -8.64 4.47
N LEU A 569 0.56 -7.48 5.04
CA LEU A 569 1.49 -7.38 6.19
C LEU A 569 0.76 -7.03 7.50
N ILE A 570 -0.47 -6.55 7.41
CA ILE A 570 -1.38 -6.25 8.52
C ILE A 570 -2.80 -6.68 8.15
N GLY A 571 -3.69 -6.84 9.14
CA GLY A 571 -5.11 -7.12 8.89
C GLY A 571 -5.39 -8.50 8.29
N MET A 572 -4.57 -9.49 8.65
CA MET A 572 -4.68 -10.86 8.16
C MET A 572 -5.97 -11.52 8.65
N GLU A 573 -6.51 -12.45 7.87
CA GLU A 573 -7.65 -13.24 8.30
C GLU A 573 -7.19 -14.39 9.17
N PHE A 574 -7.98 -14.74 10.18
CA PHE A 574 -7.62 -15.84 11.09
C PHE A 574 -7.65 -17.21 10.39
N ASN A 575 -8.32 -17.36 9.25
CA ASN A 575 -8.20 -18.56 8.40
C ASN A 575 -6.79 -18.75 7.82
N GLU A 576 -5.95 -17.71 7.82
CA GLU A 576 -4.55 -17.79 7.40
C GLU A 576 -3.66 -18.43 8.48
N SER A 577 -4.14 -18.60 9.72
CA SER A 577 -3.34 -19.08 10.85
C SER A 577 -2.83 -20.52 10.72
N GLN A 578 -3.33 -21.26 9.73
CA GLN A 578 -2.95 -22.64 9.43
C GLN A 578 -2.42 -22.79 8.00
N ARG A 579 -2.02 -21.68 7.36
CA ARG A 579 -1.53 -21.64 5.98
C ARG A 579 -0.10 -21.12 5.97
N GLY A 580 0.57 -21.20 4.82
CA GLY A 580 1.92 -20.67 4.67
C GLY A 580 2.92 -21.40 5.58
N PHE A 581 3.73 -20.65 6.31
CA PHE A 581 4.68 -21.20 7.29
C PHE A 581 4.03 -21.88 8.49
N ALA A 582 2.72 -21.73 8.68
CA ALA A 582 1.94 -22.42 9.71
C ALA A 582 1.17 -23.65 9.18
N ALA A 583 1.30 -23.98 7.90
CA ALA A 583 0.65 -25.13 7.28
C ALA A 583 1.07 -26.46 7.93
N ARG A 584 0.11 -27.39 8.03
CA ARG A 584 0.35 -28.76 8.52
C ARG A 584 0.78 -29.70 7.40
N GLU A 585 0.24 -29.47 6.21
CA GLU A 585 0.54 -30.25 5.02
C GLU A 585 1.79 -29.73 4.35
N THR A 586 2.73 -30.63 4.06
CA THR A 586 4.03 -30.28 3.45
C THR A 586 3.88 -29.65 2.08
N ASP A 587 2.84 -30.02 1.34
CA ASP A 587 2.58 -29.50 0.00
C ASP A 587 2.10 -28.04 0.02
N GLU A 588 1.34 -27.64 1.05
CA GLU A 588 0.95 -26.24 1.24
C GLU A 588 2.14 -25.42 1.78
N LEU A 589 3.00 -26.01 2.62
CA LEU A 589 4.16 -25.33 3.19
C LEU A 589 5.28 -25.06 2.16
N LEU A 590 5.53 -26.03 1.27
CA LEU A 590 6.68 -26.03 0.37
C LEU A 590 6.83 -24.76 -0.49
N PRO A 591 5.79 -24.24 -1.17
CA PRO A 591 5.91 -23.02 -1.97
C PRO A 591 6.47 -21.83 -1.19
N HIS A 592 6.09 -21.69 0.07
CA HIS A 592 6.53 -20.60 0.95
C HIS A 592 7.98 -20.78 1.39
N LEU A 593 8.40 -22.02 1.67
CA LEU A 593 9.80 -22.35 1.96
C LEU A 593 10.71 -22.09 0.76
N LEU A 594 10.28 -22.49 -0.45
CA LEU A 594 11.05 -22.25 -1.68
C LEU A 594 11.19 -20.76 -1.97
N CYS A 595 10.12 -20.00 -1.76
CA CYS A 595 10.13 -18.56 -1.91
C CYS A 595 11.14 -17.93 -0.93
N MET A 596 11.04 -18.24 0.36
CA MET A 596 11.94 -17.72 1.40
C MET A 596 13.40 -18.13 1.19
N ALA A 597 13.65 -19.40 0.80
CA ALA A 597 14.97 -19.89 0.43
C ALA A 597 15.57 -19.13 -0.76
N GLY A 598 14.72 -18.70 -1.71
CA GLY A 598 15.10 -17.84 -2.82
C GLY A 598 15.72 -16.52 -2.36
N PHE A 599 15.12 -15.86 -1.37
CA PHE A 599 15.65 -14.62 -0.78
C PHE A 599 16.94 -14.87 0.00
N MET A 600 16.97 -15.93 0.82
CA MET A 600 18.12 -16.30 1.66
C MET A 600 19.40 -16.59 0.87
N ARG A 601 19.28 -16.88 -0.43
CA ARG A 601 20.46 -17.07 -1.29
C ARG A 601 21.22 -15.78 -1.59
N ASP A 602 20.57 -14.63 -1.47
CA ASP A 602 21.21 -13.34 -1.69
C ASP A 602 21.74 -12.72 -0.39
N TRP A 603 21.51 -13.39 0.75
CA TRP A 603 21.91 -12.88 2.06
C TRP A 603 23.42 -13.00 2.26
N SER A 604 24.02 -11.86 2.63
CA SER A 604 25.41 -11.76 3.08
C SER A 604 25.43 -11.59 4.59
N VAL A 605 25.34 -12.71 5.31
CA VAL A 605 25.36 -12.76 6.77
C VAL A 605 26.52 -13.62 7.27
N PRO A 606 27.05 -13.36 8.48
CA PRO A 606 28.19 -14.10 9.03
C PRO A 606 27.92 -15.59 9.30
N CYS A 607 26.67 -15.98 9.52
CA CYS A 607 26.30 -17.37 9.71
C CYS A 607 26.38 -18.17 8.41
N GLU A 608 26.90 -19.40 8.49
CA GLU A 608 27.00 -20.29 7.33
C GLU A 608 25.61 -20.64 6.80
N ARG A 609 25.42 -20.46 5.49
CA ARG A 609 24.17 -20.84 4.82
C ARG A 609 24.10 -22.35 4.63
N PRO A 610 23.02 -23.02 5.08
CA PRO A 610 22.82 -24.44 4.84
C PRO A 610 22.75 -24.79 3.35
N LYS A 611 23.36 -25.91 2.96
CA LYS A 611 23.40 -26.38 1.56
C LYS A 611 22.01 -26.70 1.00
N GLU A 612 21.07 -27.05 1.86
CA GLU A 612 19.67 -27.33 1.51
C GLU A 612 19.00 -26.12 0.84
N ILE A 613 19.35 -24.90 1.27
CA ILE A 613 18.82 -23.65 0.69
C ILE A 613 19.33 -23.48 -0.76
N ASP A 614 20.61 -23.77 -1.00
CA ASP A 614 21.20 -23.71 -2.34
C ASP A 614 20.66 -24.82 -3.25
N ASN A 615 20.55 -26.04 -2.72
CA ASN A 615 20.06 -27.22 -3.42
C ASN A 615 18.56 -27.17 -3.76
N ALA A 616 17.80 -26.27 -3.12
CA ALA A 616 16.39 -26.06 -3.47
C ALA A 616 16.22 -25.49 -4.88
N LYS A 617 17.21 -24.75 -5.39
CA LYS A 617 17.13 -24.14 -6.72
C LYS A 617 17.16 -25.21 -7.82
N GLY A 618 16.13 -25.22 -8.66
CA GLY A 618 16.03 -26.13 -9.82
C GLY A 618 15.59 -27.54 -9.46
N ARG A 619 15.32 -27.83 -8.19
CA ARG A 619 14.75 -29.11 -7.77
C ARG A 619 13.27 -29.18 -8.10
N THR A 620 12.89 -30.20 -8.87
CA THR A 620 11.51 -30.41 -9.34
C THR A 620 10.74 -31.48 -8.57
N GLN A 621 11.44 -32.36 -7.85
CA GLN A 621 10.84 -33.46 -7.08
C GLN A 621 11.13 -33.32 -5.59
N TRP A 622 10.09 -33.41 -4.77
CA TRP A 622 10.16 -33.20 -3.33
C TRP A 622 9.50 -34.37 -2.60
N SER A 623 10.24 -35.00 -1.68
CA SER A 623 9.69 -35.95 -0.69
C SER A 623 9.44 -35.22 0.63
N ALA A 624 8.55 -35.76 1.47
CA ALA A 624 8.27 -35.20 2.80
C ALA A 624 9.55 -34.96 3.62
N ASP A 625 10.49 -35.92 3.62
CA ASP A 625 11.79 -35.78 4.31
C ASP A 625 12.63 -34.62 3.77
N SER A 626 12.63 -34.42 2.45
CA SER A 626 13.38 -33.31 1.85
C SER A 626 12.75 -31.94 2.11
N ILE A 627 11.42 -31.89 2.22
CA ILE A 627 10.69 -30.67 2.60
C ILE A 627 11.01 -30.34 4.06
N HIS A 628 10.97 -31.33 4.94
CA HIS A 628 11.34 -31.18 6.35
C HIS A 628 12.81 -30.75 6.52
N GLY A 629 13.73 -31.32 5.73
CA GLY A 629 15.13 -30.90 5.70
C GLY A 629 15.30 -29.43 5.28
N LEU A 630 14.56 -28.99 4.25
CA LEU A 630 14.55 -27.59 3.82
C LEU A 630 13.95 -26.67 4.90
N GLU A 631 12.84 -27.05 5.53
CA GLU A 631 12.21 -26.27 6.61
C GLU A 631 13.19 -26.07 7.77
N ASN A 632 13.85 -27.13 8.22
CA ASN A 632 14.87 -27.07 9.27
C ASN A 632 16.03 -26.14 8.89
N ALA A 633 16.48 -26.19 7.64
CA ALA A 633 17.53 -25.31 7.14
C ALA A 633 17.10 -23.83 7.11
N VAL A 634 15.92 -23.55 6.54
CA VAL A 634 15.35 -22.19 6.43
C VAL A 634 15.12 -21.57 7.82
N THR A 635 14.52 -22.32 8.74
CA THR A 635 14.20 -21.82 10.09
C THR A 635 15.44 -21.52 10.92
N LYS A 636 16.45 -22.41 10.89
CA LYS A 636 17.74 -22.17 11.54
C LYS A 636 18.47 -20.98 10.96
N TYR A 637 18.55 -20.91 9.63
CA TYR A 637 19.25 -19.82 8.98
C TYR A 637 18.57 -18.47 9.23
N TYR A 638 17.23 -18.41 9.19
CA TYR A 638 16.47 -17.21 9.55
C TYR A 638 16.77 -16.72 10.96
N THR A 639 16.59 -17.60 11.96
CA THR A 639 16.71 -17.23 13.38
C THR A 639 18.13 -16.82 13.74
N ALA A 640 19.14 -17.52 13.20
CA ALA A 640 20.54 -17.16 13.36
C ALA A 640 20.88 -15.82 12.68
N SER A 641 20.47 -15.63 11.41
CA SER A 641 20.70 -14.39 10.66
C SER A 641 20.07 -13.19 11.35
N PHE A 642 18.86 -13.36 11.88
CA PHE A 642 18.16 -12.30 12.60
C PHE A 642 18.90 -11.90 13.88
N TYR A 643 19.35 -12.87 14.67
CA TYR A 643 20.14 -12.59 15.86
C TYR A 643 21.46 -11.89 15.51
N GLU A 644 22.18 -12.36 14.49
CA GLU A 644 23.45 -11.77 14.05
C GLU A 644 23.31 -10.28 13.65
N LEU A 645 22.23 -9.93 12.96
CA LEU A 645 22.04 -8.57 12.45
C LEU A 645 21.30 -7.64 13.42
N PHE A 646 20.41 -8.16 14.28
CA PHE A 646 19.54 -7.35 15.15
C PHE A 646 19.80 -7.53 16.65
N GLY A 647 20.64 -8.49 17.06
CA GLY A 647 21.04 -8.71 18.45
C GLY A 647 19.91 -9.14 19.39
N ARG A 648 18.79 -9.63 18.85
CA ARG A 648 17.65 -10.12 19.65
C ARG A 648 17.02 -11.35 19.01
N ALA A 649 16.23 -12.07 19.81
CA ALA A 649 15.37 -13.13 19.31
C ALA A 649 14.37 -12.59 18.27
N ALA A 650 14.20 -13.32 17.17
CA ALA A 650 13.16 -13.07 16.18
C ALA A 650 11.79 -13.47 16.74
N VAL A 651 10.74 -12.80 16.28
CA VAL A 651 9.37 -13.27 16.44
C VAL A 651 9.12 -14.35 15.39
N VAL A 652 8.75 -15.55 15.83
CA VAL A 652 8.53 -16.71 14.97
C VAL A 652 7.04 -16.90 14.67
N PRO A 653 6.68 -17.51 13.52
CA PRO A 653 5.29 -17.80 13.19
C PRO A 653 4.65 -18.75 14.21
N MET A 654 3.36 -18.54 14.44
CA MET A 654 2.54 -19.28 15.40
C MET A 654 1.27 -19.78 14.71
N ARG A 655 0.58 -20.74 15.33
CA ARG A 655 -0.62 -21.37 14.79
C ARG A 655 -1.79 -21.33 15.76
N LEU A 656 -3.00 -21.12 15.25
CA LEU A 656 -4.25 -21.37 15.99
C LEU A 656 -4.71 -22.79 15.70
N ASP A 657 -4.83 -23.64 16.73
CA ASP A 657 -5.21 -25.05 16.57
C ASP A 657 -6.72 -25.31 16.64
N SER A 658 -7.55 -24.29 16.87
CA SER A 658 -9.01 -24.43 16.99
C SER A 658 -9.70 -24.43 15.62
N SER A 659 -10.37 -25.55 15.29
CA SER A 659 -11.31 -25.67 14.18
C SER A 659 -12.65 -25.03 14.53
N HIS A 660 -12.79 -23.72 14.34
CA HIS A 660 -14.11 -23.10 14.29
C HIS A 660 -14.25 -22.26 13.04
N THR A 661 -15.42 -22.36 12.42
CA THR A 661 -15.88 -21.46 11.36
C THR A 661 -15.71 -20.03 11.82
N PHE A 662 -14.74 -19.32 11.23
CA PHE A 662 -14.55 -17.89 11.44
C PHE A 662 -15.85 -17.18 11.08
N SER A 663 -16.60 -16.74 12.08
CA SER A 663 -17.75 -15.88 11.85
C SER A 663 -17.23 -14.57 11.28
N SER A 664 -17.47 -14.36 9.98
CA SER A 664 -17.09 -13.14 9.25
C SER A 664 -17.90 -11.91 9.65
N ALA A 665 -18.57 -11.92 10.80
CA ALA A 665 -19.35 -10.80 11.30
C ALA A 665 -18.48 -9.79 12.08
N VAL A 666 -17.57 -9.10 11.37
CA VAL A 666 -17.11 -7.73 11.71
C VAL A 666 -16.79 -6.93 10.45
#